data_AF-A0A497X700-F1
#
_entry.id   AF-A0A497X700-F1
#
_cell.length_a   1.000
_cell.length_b   1.000
_cell.length_c   1.000
_cell.angle_alpha   90.00
_cell.angle_beta   90.00
_cell.angle_gamma   90.00
#
_symmetry.space_group_name_H-M   'P 1'
#
loop_
_entity.id
_entity.type
_entity.pdbx_description
1 polymer ?
#
loop_
_entity_poly.entity_id
_entity_poly.type
_entity_poly.pdbx_seq_one_letter_code
_entity_poly.pdbx_strand_id
1 'polypeptide(L)'
;MPSILDYYQYSQLATAAYIDLDKAPRTDGAYLGSTISLFSQGQGRLPTPIANLLFDKDSTDAKKAGVTSVWTIPTSALANGNYNGYYGNDDTGFAATLFQKDGQKVLAIRGTEPPGIDLLVADIGQIGYLGFALSQTASMINHILRLTTAADDMTRQYGWAFSTTRPDPATCPSVPVSGGIGYIYLTDKDPMRGLDLIGPGEKITVTGHSLGGHLAVMAARLFPNLVDAAYTYNAPGFDPSSAANASLAAYFGALAVSNPVAAAAIVAAAAVGGTVANRLTEPFVQLMKSYLPQQPASSFAGLTLHNLDSEDSVPGDDASLVAGYFTNATIYGDKTLVTTEGNSHLIEPLTDNFAVHALFYRMNTALTIADTNRILDAASARPEDTDEILVDALYKLLVNSDSAKRLVPDNVTSLEENDLGPLIGKGRIEKRQAFYSAVLEIENALKSKTGLTLVSLANKSADALKGLAVNGDTDAPAYRYALRELNPFAILGDNSLYTKFNQNGELDLFNATTGQGELTEDWLSDSAKFLHWANIANTADSTSLDGTRYGYRDTRNWRYRDEARDYSVLIRGQGFPGTAPESQVIFGKDGADPDLKGGDQGDRIHGNLGDDTLHGNGGGDTLEGNGGDDTLYGDAGTDLLLGGTGDDILEGGKEADILKGGLGSDTYVLKSGDGWDTIEDSDGLGRITYDGVQLTGGEKIADQVWKQTVNGQAFYFILTDWTEDGQTFKRLAIAGTAGGAFVNRYQAGTLGLTLPGAMTPPPELAPAAVEPVTRTSAWYNQDHTVIDARGLPAMEIQAVGDYGEVWGSGRLYGNASDNYLHNGEGDDELYGYGARDTLAGKSRRWRDGNIPSLSAPATLRRAA
;
A
#
# COMPACT_ATOMS: atom_id res chain seq x y z
N MET A 1 -15.87 17.90 9.84
CA MET A 1 -15.69 16.43 9.90
C MET A 1 -14.55 16.17 10.87
N PRO A 2 -14.61 15.10 11.68
CA PRO A 2 -13.48 14.71 12.53
C PRO A 2 -12.25 14.47 11.66
N SER A 3 -11.08 14.83 12.17
CA SER A 3 -9.81 14.51 11.53
C SER A 3 -9.44 13.06 11.86
N ILE A 4 -8.54 12.47 11.06
CA ILE A 4 -7.98 11.16 11.39
C ILE A 4 -7.20 11.16 12.71
N LEU A 5 -6.73 12.34 13.12
CA LEU A 5 -6.04 12.53 14.40
C LEU A 5 -7.00 12.40 15.59
N ASP A 6 -8.25 12.82 15.42
CA ASP A 6 -9.29 12.60 16.41
C ASP A 6 -9.55 11.10 16.57
N TYR A 7 -9.70 10.37 15.46
CA TYR A 7 -9.89 8.92 15.49
C TYR A 7 -8.71 8.18 16.12
N TYR A 8 -7.47 8.54 15.78
CA TYR A 8 -6.29 7.93 16.38
C TYR A 8 -6.21 8.19 17.89
N GLN A 9 -6.47 9.43 18.31
CA GLN A 9 -6.46 9.79 19.73
C GLN A 9 -7.53 9.04 20.52
N TYR A 10 -8.76 8.98 20.02
CA TYR A 10 -9.85 8.34 20.75
C TYR A 10 -9.75 6.80 20.71
N SER A 11 -9.13 6.19 19.70
CA SER A 11 -8.88 4.73 19.71
C SER A 11 -7.86 4.36 20.79
N GLN A 12 -6.83 5.18 20.99
CA GLN A 12 -5.87 5.02 22.08
C GLN A 12 -6.54 5.12 23.46
N LEU A 13 -7.47 6.05 23.66
CA LEU A 13 -8.22 6.18 24.92
C LEU A 13 -9.22 5.03 25.12
N ALA A 14 -9.88 4.59 24.06
CA ALA A 14 -10.75 3.41 24.10
C ALA A 14 -9.95 2.15 24.46
N THR A 15 -8.72 2.00 23.95
CA THR A 15 -7.79 0.92 24.33
C THR A 15 -7.34 1.08 25.80
N ALA A 16 -7.02 2.30 26.24
CA ALA A 16 -6.60 2.59 27.60
C ALA A 16 -7.70 2.30 28.65
N ALA A 17 -8.98 2.35 28.27
CA ALA A 17 -10.09 2.00 29.16
C ALA A 17 -10.08 0.53 29.62
N TYR A 18 -9.30 -0.34 28.94
CA TYR A 18 -9.10 -1.73 29.33
C TYR A 18 -8.02 -1.96 30.38
N ILE A 19 -7.28 -0.91 30.76
CA ILE A 19 -6.27 -0.99 31.81
C ILE A 19 -6.99 -1.11 33.18
N ASP A 20 -6.80 -2.25 33.85
CA ASP A 20 -7.26 -2.46 35.21
C ASP A 20 -6.33 -1.73 36.19
N LEU A 21 -6.83 -0.65 36.78
CA LEU A 21 -6.09 0.20 37.71
C LEU A 21 -6.42 -0.11 39.18
N ASP A 22 -7.30 -1.07 39.49
CA ASP A 22 -7.67 -1.38 40.87
C ASP A 22 -6.47 -1.86 41.71
N LYS A 23 -5.46 -2.44 41.03
CA LYS A 23 -4.23 -2.96 41.65
C LYS A 23 -3.03 -2.00 41.57
N ALA A 24 -3.19 -0.82 40.98
CA ALA A 24 -2.08 0.11 40.75
C ALA A 24 -1.67 0.90 42.01
N PRO A 25 -0.35 1.03 42.30
CA PRO A 25 0.14 1.82 43.42
C PRO A 25 -0.18 3.31 43.25
N ARG A 26 -0.46 3.98 44.39
CA ARG A 26 -1.01 5.34 44.46
C ARG A 26 -0.05 6.28 45.18
N THR A 27 0.11 7.52 44.69
CA THR A 27 0.82 8.60 45.39
C THR A 27 -0.09 9.81 45.51
N ASP A 28 -0.28 10.35 46.71
CA ASP A 28 -1.11 11.54 46.98
C ASP A 28 -2.53 11.50 46.39
N GLY A 29 -3.09 10.30 46.20
CA GLY A 29 -4.40 10.13 45.57
C GLY A 29 -4.42 10.46 44.07
N ALA A 30 -3.27 10.43 43.39
CA ALA A 30 -3.05 10.46 41.94
C ALA A 30 -2.42 9.13 41.43
N TYR A 31 -2.89 8.57 40.30
CA TYR A 31 -2.11 7.56 39.58
C TYR A 31 -0.93 8.28 38.92
N LEU A 32 0.29 7.81 39.15
CA LEU A 32 1.43 8.33 38.41
C LEU A 32 1.32 7.90 36.94
N GLY A 33 1.63 8.81 36.01
CA GLY A 33 1.68 8.48 34.58
C GLY A 33 2.56 7.28 34.26
N SER A 34 3.71 7.20 34.93
CA SER A 34 4.62 6.06 34.87
C SER A 34 3.97 4.75 35.35
N THR A 35 3.06 4.82 36.33
CA THR A 35 2.31 3.65 36.83
C THR A 35 1.27 3.20 35.81
N ILE A 36 0.52 4.12 35.21
CA ILE A 36 -0.44 3.77 34.13
C ILE A 36 0.31 3.11 32.98
N SER A 37 1.46 3.66 32.60
CA SER A 37 2.31 3.09 31.54
C SER A 37 2.82 1.69 31.87
N LEU A 38 3.29 1.47 33.10
CA LEU A 38 3.72 0.16 33.58
C LEU A 38 2.58 -0.87 33.56
N PHE A 39 1.40 -0.49 34.03
CA PHE A 39 0.22 -1.37 34.06
C PHE A 39 -0.28 -1.68 32.66
N SER A 40 -0.30 -0.69 31.78
CA SER A 40 -0.69 -0.87 30.39
C SER A 40 0.17 -1.92 29.70
N GLN A 41 1.49 -1.83 29.85
CA GLN A 41 2.41 -2.84 29.31
C GLN A 41 2.24 -4.20 29.98
N GLY A 42 2.16 -4.24 31.32
CA GLY A 42 2.03 -5.49 32.07
C GLY A 42 0.72 -6.25 31.80
N GLN A 43 -0.32 -5.54 31.36
CA GLN A 43 -1.61 -6.12 30.98
C GLN A 43 -1.78 -6.31 29.47
N GLY A 44 -0.76 -5.95 28.68
CA GLY A 44 -0.80 -6.05 27.23
C GLY A 44 -1.86 -5.16 26.58
N ARG A 45 -1.99 -3.90 27.02
CA ARG A 45 -3.01 -2.96 26.53
C ARG A 45 -2.46 -1.85 25.65
N LEU A 46 -1.37 -1.19 26.04
CA LEU A 46 -0.67 -0.23 25.19
C LEU A 46 0.83 -0.50 25.25
N PRO A 47 1.55 -0.32 24.14
CA PRO A 47 3.00 -0.29 24.14
C PRO A 47 3.50 0.96 24.87
N THR A 48 4.70 0.83 25.44
CA THR A 48 5.29 1.81 26.35
C THR A 48 5.44 3.21 25.73
N PRO A 49 5.91 3.36 24.47
CA PRO A 49 5.94 4.66 23.80
C PRO A 49 4.59 5.37 23.80
N ILE A 50 3.50 4.69 23.43
CA ILE A 50 2.17 5.31 23.41
C ILE A 50 1.72 5.68 24.82
N ALA A 51 1.85 4.75 25.77
CA ALA A 51 1.40 5.01 27.14
C ALA A 51 2.14 6.19 27.77
N ASN A 52 3.44 6.30 27.48
CA ASN A 52 4.28 7.43 27.89
C ASN A 52 3.78 8.76 27.30
N LEU A 53 3.47 8.82 26.01
CA LEU A 53 2.92 10.02 25.35
C LEU A 53 1.54 10.40 25.87
N LEU A 54 0.71 9.41 26.23
CA LEU A 54 -0.64 9.64 26.71
C LEU A 54 -0.70 10.05 28.17
N PHE A 55 0.15 9.49 29.04
CA PHE A 55 -0.04 9.58 30.49
C PHE A 55 1.18 10.08 31.27
N ASP A 56 2.40 10.05 30.70
CA ASP A 56 3.63 10.41 31.41
C ASP A 56 4.44 11.49 30.68
N LYS A 57 4.12 12.76 30.96
CA LYS A 57 4.83 13.92 30.41
C LYS A 57 6.32 13.96 30.77
N ASP A 58 6.74 13.26 31.83
CA ASP A 58 8.12 13.28 32.33
C ASP A 58 8.96 12.13 31.77
N SER A 59 8.34 11.20 31.03
CA SER A 59 9.00 10.12 30.31
C SER A 59 9.97 10.64 29.23
N THR A 60 10.95 9.79 28.87
CA THR A 60 11.89 10.11 27.80
C THR A 60 11.19 10.30 26.46
N ASP A 61 10.17 9.48 26.16
CA ASP A 61 9.43 9.55 24.91
C ASP A 61 8.61 10.84 24.81
N ALA A 62 7.91 11.23 25.88
CA ALA A 62 7.19 12.50 25.95
C ALA A 62 8.11 13.71 25.79
N LYS A 63 9.28 13.70 26.44
CA LYS A 63 10.28 14.77 26.30
C LYS A 63 10.81 14.90 24.87
N LYS A 64 11.17 13.77 24.24
CA LYS A 64 11.59 13.75 22.82
C LYS A 64 10.48 14.27 21.90
N ALA A 65 9.24 13.88 22.19
CA ALA A 65 8.06 14.29 21.45
C ALA A 65 7.59 15.71 21.75
N GLY A 66 8.25 16.45 22.65
CA GLY A 66 7.83 17.80 23.05
C GLY A 66 6.42 17.84 23.66
N VAL A 67 5.97 16.73 24.26
CA VAL A 67 4.66 16.64 24.91
C VAL A 67 4.68 17.46 26.21
N THR A 68 3.89 18.53 26.25
CA THR A 68 3.80 19.42 27.42
C THR A 68 2.61 19.11 28.33
N SER A 69 1.61 18.40 27.82
CA SER A 69 0.40 18.00 28.53
C SER A 69 0.00 16.57 28.17
N VAL A 70 -0.56 15.84 29.13
CA VAL A 70 -0.96 14.43 29.02
C VAL A 70 -2.37 14.25 29.54
N TRP A 71 -2.99 13.13 29.18
CA TRP A 71 -4.27 12.72 29.75
C TRP A 71 -4.09 12.36 31.22
N THR A 72 -5.05 12.80 32.03
CA THR A 72 -5.12 12.47 33.45
C THR A 72 -6.51 11.95 33.78
N ILE A 73 -6.64 11.24 34.91
CA ILE A 73 -7.93 10.80 35.42
C ILE A 73 -8.33 11.77 36.54
N PRO A 74 -9.43 12.55 36.40
CA PRO A 74 -9.84 13.50 37.42
C PRO A 74 -10.28 12.82 38.72
N THR A 75 -10.07 13.52 39.83
CA THR A 75 -10.36 13.04 41.19
C THR A 75 -11.30 14.00 41.92
N SER A 76 -12.24 13.46 42.68
CA SER A 76 -13.11 14.26 43.56
C SER A 76 -12.56 14.30 44.99
N ALA A 77 -12.67 15.44 45.67
CA ALA A 77 -12.16 15.62 47.04
C ALA A 77 -12.87 14.78 48.14
N LEU A 78 -14.04 14.19 47.86
CA LEU A 78 -14.93 13.64 48.89
C LEU A 78 -14.89 12.11 49.09
N ALA A 79 -14.05 11.38 48.36
CA ALA A 79 -14.05 9.92 48.42
C ALA A 79 -12.74 9.35 48.96
N ASN A 80 -12.44 9.52 50.26
CA ASN A 80 -11.48 8.70 51.04
C ASN A 80 -10.30 8.04 50.25
N GLY A 81 -9.61 8.77 49.37
CA GLY A 81 -8.49 8.24 48.57
C GLY A 81 -8.82 7.31 47.39
N ASN A 82 -10.08 7.21 46.93
CA ASN A 82 -10.49 6.45 45.74
C ASN A 82 -10.79 7.38 44.55
N TYR A 83 -10.09 7.13 43.44
CA TYR A 83 -10.28 7.77 42.14
C TYR A 83 -11.70 7.52 41.63
N ASN A 84 -12.37 8.59 41.21
CA ASN A 84 -13.77 8.50 40.78
C ASN A 84 -13.99 8.76 39.29
N GLY A 85 -12.97 9.28 38.57
CA GLY A 85 -12.99 9.28 37.11
C GLY A 85 -12.77 7.88 36.52
N TYR A 86 -12.16 6.96 37.27
CA TYR A 86 -12.05 5.55 36.91
C TYR A 86 -13.19 4.75 37.54
N TYR A 87 -13.87 3.95 36.73
CA TYR A 87 -14.86 2.96 37.15
C TYR A 87 -14.37 1.59 36.69
N GLY A 88 -13.87 0.81 37.65
CA GLY A 88 -13.42 -0.56 37.44
C GLY A 88 -14.55 -1.49 37.02
N ASN A 89 -14.19 -2.68 36.55
CA ASN A 89 -15.15 -3.63 36.02
C ASN A 89 -16.13 -4.08 37.11
N ASP A 90 -17.41 -3.80 36.93
CA ASP A 90 -18.45 -4.23 37.87
C ASP A 90 -18.99 -5.64 37.54
N ASP A 91 -19.91 -6.13 38.38
CA ASP A 91 -20.53 -7.45 38.22
C ASP A 91 -21.33 -7.61 36.90
N THR A 92 -21.62 -6.49 36.20
CA THR A 92 -22.28 -6.50 34.90
C THR A 92 -21.31 -6.48 33.73
N GLY A 93 -20.00 -6.34 33.97
CA GLY A 93 -19.03 -6.18 32.90
C GLY A 93 -18.78 -4.72 32.48
N PHE A 94 -19.46 -3.76 33.11
CA PHE A 94 -19.31 -2.35 32.75
C PHE A 94 -18.05 -1.77 33.40
N ALA A 95 -17.24 -1.10 32.59
CA ALA A 95 -16.12 -0.29 33.04
C ALA A 95 -16.03 0.99 32.21
N ALA A 96 -15.52 2.07 32.81
CA ALA A 96 -15.32 3.32 32.10
C ALA A 96 -14.22 4.15 32.76
N THR A 97 -13.57 4.99 31.98
CA THR A 97 -12.62 5.98 32.49
C THR A 97 -12.91 7.34 31.88
N LEU A 98 -13.15 8.33 32.72
CA LEU A 98 -13.17 9.74 32.36
C LEU A 98 -11.72 10.22 32.29
N PHE A 99 -11.24 10.52 31.10
CA PHE A 99 -9.95 11.17 30.88
C PHE A 99 -10.15 12.67 30.72
N GLN A 100 -9.18 13.46 31.19
CA GLN A 100 -9.14 14.90 30.98
C GLN A 100 -7.76 15.37 30.51
N LYS A 101 -7.74 16.34 29.60
CA LYS A 101 -6.53 17.01 29.11
C LYS A 101 -6.89 18.39 28.60
N ASP A 102 -6.19 19.43 29.05
CA ASP A 102 -6.33 20.81 28.54
C ASP A 102 -7.79 21.34 28.48
N GLY A 103 -8.62 20.96 29.47
CA GLY A 103 -10.04 21.34 29.55
C GLY A 103 -10.99 20.45 28.75
N GLN A 104 -10.48 19.54 27.92
CA GLN A 104 -11.27 18.49 27.26
C GLN A 104 -11.50 17.31 28.20
N LYS A 105 -12.71 16.72 28.14
CA LYS A 105 -13.05 15.47 28.83
C LYS A 105 -13.57 14.42 27.87
N VAL A 106 -13.07 13.20 28.02
CA VAL A 106 -13.43 12.04 27.21
C VAL A 106 -13.83 10.91 28.15
N LEU A 107 -15.07 10.44 28.05
CA LEU A 107 -15.51 9.23 28.72
C LEU A 107 -15.22 8.04 27.80
N ALA A 108 -14.14 7.31 28.08
CA ALA A 108 -13.83 6.07 27.38
C ALA A 108 -14.56 4.91 28.06
N ILE A 109 -15.50 4.29 27.35
CA ILE A 109 -16.32 3.20 27.85
C ILE A 109 -15.76 1.87 27.36
N ARG A 110 -15.61 0.95 28.30
CA ARG A 110 -15.24 -0.43 28.04
C ARG A 110 -16.50 -1.30 28.07
N GLY A 111 -16.72 -2.03 26.99
CA GLY A 111 -17.49 -3.26 27.00
C GLY A 111 -16.53 -4.44 27.17
N THR A 112 -16.95 -5.49 27.85
CA THR A 112 -16.12 -6.64 28.19
C THR A 112 -16.03 -7.63 27.03
N GLU A 113 -14.80 -7.98 26.63
CA GLU A 113 -14.47 -9.13 25.76
C GLU A 113 -13.43 -10.04 26.45
N PRO A 114 -13.39 -11.35 26.16
CA PRO A 114 -13.60 -12.36 27.20
C PRO A 114 -12.28 -13.11 27.58
N PRO A 115 -12.32 -14.24 28.35
CA PRO A 115 -13.16 -15.40 28.06
C PRO A 115 -14.25 -15.68 29.11
N GLY A 116 -15.47 -16.00 28.64
CA GLY A 116 -16.42 -16.85 29.36
C GLY A 116 -17.89 -16.46 29.28
N ILE A 117 -18.32 -15.54 30.15
CA ILE A 117 -19.74 -15.40 30.52
C ILE A 117 -20.37 -14.13 29.93
N ASP A 118 -19.58 -13.06 29.78
CA ASP A 118 -20.11 -11.73 29.45
C ASP A 118 -20.51 -11.57 27.98
N LEU A 119 -19.63 -12.02 27.07
CA LEU A 119 -19.93 -12.11 25.63
C LEU A 119 -21.24 -12.87 25.37
N LEU A 120 -21.58 -13.84 26.24
CA LEU A 120 -22.79 -14.65 26.11
C LEU A 120 -24.03 -14.02 26.76
N VAL A 121 -23.89 -13.14 27.76
CA VAL A 121 -25.03 -12.53 28.47
C VAL A 121 -25.36 -11.15 27.90
N ALA A 122 -24.36 -10.33 27.62
CA ALA A 122 -24.51 -8.98 27.07
C ALA A 122 -24.82 -9.01 25.58
N ASP A 123 -23.94 -9.60 24.78
CA ASP A 123 -24.04 -9.56 23.31
C ASP A 123 -25.15 -10.49 22.80
N ILE A 124 -25.28 -11.69 23.37
CA ILE A 124 -26.29 -12.67 22.95
C ILE A 124 -27.61 -12.48 23.69
N GLY A 125 -27.57 -12.39 25.02
CA GLY A 125 -28.78 -12.35 25.85
C GLY A 125 -29.53 -11.02 25.83
N GLN A 126 -28.81 -9.89 25.69
CA GLN A 126 -29.42 -8.55 25.76
C GLN A 126 -29.35 -7.82 24.42
N ILE A 127 -28.20 -7.73 23.75
CA ILE A 127 -28.11 -7.06 22.44
C ILE A 127 -28.88 -7.85 21.38
N GLY A 128 -28.59 -9.14 21.20
CA GLY A 128 -29.29 -9.96 20.21
C GLY A 128 -30.81 -10.08 20.44
N TYR A 129 -31.27 -10.07 21.70
CA TYR A 129 -32.69 -10.27 22.04
C TYR A 129 -33.48 -8.97 22.27
N LEU A 130 -32.93 -8.03 23.03
CA LEU A 130 -33.56 -6.75 23.40
C LEU A 130 -33.16 -5.61 22.44
N GLY A 131 -32.05 -5.75 21.72
CA GLY A 131 -31.48 -4.71 20.85
C GLY A 131 -30.51 -3.77 21.54
N PHE A 132 -30.15 -4.01 22.81
CA PHE A 132 -29.14 -3.25 23.56
C PHE A 132 -28.68 -3.98 24.83
N ALA A 133 -27.49 -3.65 25.33
CA ALA A 133 -26.93 -4.21 26.57
C ALA A 133 -27.53 -3.54 27.82
N LEU A 134 -28.72 -3.98 28.24
CA LEU A 134 -29.51 -3.40 29.33
C LEU A 134 -28.74 -3.26 30.66
N SER A 135 -27.98 -4.27 31.06
CA SER A 135 -27.27 -4.27 32.36
C SER A 135 -26.16 -3.23 32.38
N GLN A 136 -25.29 -3.26 31.37
CA GLN A 136 -24.20 -2.30 31.22
C GLN A 136 -24.73 -0.90 30.94
N THR A 137 -25.85 -0.76 30.23
CA THR A 137 -26.53 0.53 30.03
C THR A 137 -26.98 1.13 31.36
N ALA A 138 -27.54 0.32 32.27
CA ALA A 138 -27.92 0.79 33.61
C ALA A 138 -26.69 1.22 34.44
N SER A 139 -25.60 0.45 34.43
CA SER A 139 -24.33 0.83 35.07
C SER A 139 -23.73 2.10 34.47
N MET A 140 -23.79 2.27 33.15
CA MET A 140 -23.37 3.47 32.46
C MET A 140 -24.18 4.70 32.89
N ILE A 141 -25.51 4.59 32.90
CA ILE A 141 -26.40 5.67 33.38
C ILE A 141 -26.03 6.07 34.81
N ASN A 142 -25.89 5.09 35.69
CA ASN A 142 -25.52 5.30 37.09
C ASN A 142 -24.19 6.03 37.23
N HIS A 143 -23.19 5.63 36.44
CA HIS A 143 -21.88 6.27 36.44
C HIS A 143 -21.95 7.71 35.93
N ILE A 144 -22.62 7.97 34.80
CA ILE A 144 -22.79 9.33 34.25
C ILE A 144 -23.52 10.25 35.24
N LEU A 145 -24.57 9.76 35.89
CA LEU A 145 -25.27 10.52 36.94
C LEU A 145 -24.35 10.87 38.09
N ARG A 146 -23.51 9.93 38.53
CA ARG A 146 -22.48 10.20 39.55
C ARG A 146 -21.47 11.25 39.07
N LEU A 147 -20.96 11.14 37.84
CA LEU A 147 -19.99 12.10 37.29
C LEU A 147 -20.51 13.54 37.23
N THR A 148 -21.82 13.71 36.97
CA THR A 148 -22.47 15.02 36.76
C THR A 148 -23.15 15.60 38.00
N THR A 149 -23.33 14.81 39.05
CA THR A 149 -23.95 15.27 40.31
C THR A 149 -22.89 15.88 41.23
N ALA A 150 -23.24 16.99 41.89
CA ALA A 150 -22.40 17.65 42.88
C ALA A 150 -21.98 16.68 44.00
N ALA A 151 -20.78 16.84 44.52
CA ALA A 151 -20.15 15.80 45.35
C ALA A 151 -20.78 15.68 46.76
N ASP A 152 -21.41 16.76 47.23
CA ASP A 152 -22.18 16.81 48.46
C ASP A 152 -23.59 16.19 48.33
N ASP A 153 -24.10 16.09 47.11
CA ASP A 153 -25.42 15.55 46.79
C ASP A 153 -25.43 14.03 46.60
N MET A 154 -26.60 13.43 46.88
CA MET A 154 -26.89 12.02 46.58
C MET A 154 -27.61 11.93 45.24
N THR A 155 -27.09 11.13 44.33
CA THR A 155 -27.77 10.77 43.09
C THR A 155 -28.47 9.43 43.22
N ARG A 156 -29.66 9.34 42.62
CA ARG A 156 -30.40 8.08 42.49
C ARG A 156 -29.60 7.11 41.62
N GLN A 157 -29.74 5.82 41.90
CA GLN A 157 -29.09 4.73 41.18
C GLN A 157 -30.14 3.70 40.79
N TYR A 158 -29.92 3.05 39.65
CA TYR A 158 -30.89 2.17 39.02
C TYR A 158 -30.33 0.77 38.79
N GLY A 159 -31.11 -0.24 39.12
CA GLY A 159 -31.00 -1.58 38.57
C GLY A 159 -32.09 -1.81 37.53
N TRP A 160 -32.24 -3.06 37.10
CA TRP A 160 -33.37 -3.48 36.30
C TRP A 160 -33.89 -4.83 36.79
N ALA A 161 -35.13 -5.14 36.45
CA ALA A 161 -35.74 -6.43 36.72
C ALA A 161 -36.70 -6.82 35.60
N PHE A 162 -37.00 -8.12 35.54
CA PHE A 162 -37.99 -8.72 34.66
C PHE A 162 -39.17 -9.25 35.47
N SER A 163 -40.38 -9.10 34.95
CA SER A 163 -41.59 -9.66 35.53
C SER A 163 -42.47 -10.27 34.45
N THR A 164 -42.99 -11.47 34.70
CA THR A 164 -43.97 -12.13 33.81
C THR A 164 -45.34 -11.44 33.85
N THR A 165 -45.61 -10.64 34.89
CA THR A 165 -46.83 -9.82 35.03
C THR A 165 -46.52 -8.34 34.90
N ARG A 166 -47.44 -7.56 34.32
CA ARG A 166 -47.27 -6.11 34.16
C ARG A 166 -47.15 -5.42 35.54
N PRO A 167 -46.03 -4.76 35.86
CA PRO A 167 -45.93 -3.90 37.03
C PRO A 167 -46.95 -2.75 36.94
N ASP A 168 -47.37 -2.21 38.08
CA ASP A 168 -48.31 -1.07 38.11
C ASP A 168 -47.72 0.12 37.32
N PRO A 169 -48.32 0.53 36.19
CA PRO A 169 -47.75 1.56 35.32
C PRO A 169 -47.65 2.94 35.99
N ALA A 170 -48.45 3.19 37.02
CA ALA A 170 -48.46 4.47 37.72
C ALA A 170 -47.25 4.65 38.65
N THR A 171 -46.71 3.54 39.16
CA THR A 171 -45.62 3.53 40.15
C THR A 171 -44.34 2.91 39.62
N CYS A 172 -44.44 2.03 38.62
CA CYS A 172 -43.34 1.33 38.00
C CYS A 172 -43.54 1.24 36.47
N PRO A 173 -43.20 2.32 35.74
CA PRO A 173 -43.15 2.30 34.28
C PRO A 173 -42.32 1.10 33.77
N SER A 174 -42.84 0.41 32.75
CA SER A 174 -42.25 -0.82 32.24
C SER A 174 -42.38 -0.94 30.72
N VAL A 175 -41.43 -1.65 30.12
CA VAL A 175 -41.38 -1.96 28.70
C VAL A 175 -41.90 -3.39 28.49
N PRO A 176 -42.97 -3.60 27.70
CA PRO A 176 -43.43 -4.93 27.37
C PRO A 176 -42.44 -5.65 26.45
N VAL A 177 -42.22 -6.94 26.70
CA VAL A 177 -41.46 -7.84 25.82
C VAL A 177 -42.44 -8.54 24.87
N SER A 178 -42.16 -8.52 23.57
CA SER A 178 -42.96 -9.13 22.51
C SER A 178 -43.15 -10.63 22.73
N GLY A 179 -44.26 -11.17 22.22
CA GLY A 179 -44.70 -12.53 22.53
C GLY A 179 -45.42 -12.67 23.88
N GLY A 180 -45.60 -11.56 24.63
CA GLY A 180 -46.37 -11.55 25.88
C GLY A 180 -45.68 -12.25 27.04
N ILE A 181 -44.35 -12.43 26.95
CA ILE A 181 -43.59 -13.22 27.93
C ILE A 181 -43.27 -12.45 29.22
N GLY A 182 -43.34 -11.12 29.21
CA GLY A 182 -43.16 -10.30 30.41
C GLY A 182 -42.87 -8.83 30.12
N TYR A 183 -42.33 -8.16 31.14
CA TYR A 183 -42.09 -6.73 31.20
C TYR A 183 -40.73 -6.46 31.85
N ILE A 184 -39.98 -5.53 31.27
CA ILE A 184 -38.72 -5.02 31.82
C ILE A 184 -38.99 -3.68 32.50
N TYR A 185 -38.42 -3.45 33.67
CA TYR A 185 -38.55 -2.20 34.41
C TYR A 185 -37.29 -1.90 35.21
N LEU A 186 -37.10 -0.63 35.59
CA LEU A 186 -36.00 -0.21 36.44
C LEU A 186 -36.32 -0.43 37.92
N THR A 187 -35.31 -0.81 38.69
CA THR A 187 -35.39 -0.93 40.14
C THR A 187 -34.53 0.15 40.79
N ASP A 188 -34.89 0.58 41.99
CA ASP A 188 -34.05 1.49 42.76
C ASP A 188 -32.89 0.73 43.41
N LYS A 189 -31.70 1.29 43.29
CA LYS A 189 -30.53 0.93 44.11
C LYS A 189 -30.29 2.02 45.15
N ASP A 190 -29.47 1.70 46.15
CA ASP A 190 -29.06 2.69 47.15
C ASP A 190 -28.45 3.91 46.45
N PRO A 191 -28.92 5.13 46.76
CA PRO A 191 -28.34 6.34 46.22
C PRO A 191 -26.84 6.40 46.51
N MET A 192 -26.07 6.93 45.58
CA MET A 192 -24.64 7.14 45.74
C MET A 192 -24.31 8.62 45.70
N ARG A 193 -23.21 9.03 46.34
CA ARG A 193 -22.73 10.41 46.24
C ARG A 193 -22.34 10.75 44.81
N GLY A 194 -22.64 11.99 44.42
CA GLY A 194 -22.08 12.61 43.22
C GLY A 194 -20.56 12.72 43.30
N LEU A 195 -19.94 12.96 42.15
CA LEU A 195 -18.50 13.03 41.98
C LEU A 195 -18.03 14.43 41.59
N ASP A 196 -18.94 15.27 41.07
CA ASP A 196 -18.65 16.64 40.62
C ASP A 196 -17.44 16.72 39.67
N LEU A 197 -17.36 15.75 38.75
CA LEU A 197 -16.26 15.66 37.78
C LEU A 197 -16.63 16.24 36.42
N ILE A 198 -17.92 16.46 36.16
CA ILE A 198 -18.43 17.12 34.96
C ILE A 198 -19.41 18.20 35.42
N GLY A 199 -19.06 19.45 35.13
CA GLY A 199 -19.80 20.61 35.59
C GLY A 199 -21.13 20.82 34.84
N PRO A 200 -22.04 21.64 35.37
CA PRO A 200 -23.29 21.98 34.69
C PRO A 200 -23.05 22.59 33.30
N GLY A 201 -23.65 21.99 32.27
CA GLY A 201 -23.53 22.44 30.88
C GLY A 201 -22.20 22.10 30.20
N GLU A 202 -21.26 21.46 30.91
CA GLU A 202 -20.04 20.93 30.32
C GLU A 202 -20.37 19.79 29.35
N LYS A 203 -19.61 19.73 28.25
CA LYS A 203 -19.76 18.75 27.20
C LYS A 203 -18.60 17.76 27.25
N ILE A 204 -18.88 16.50 26.93
CA ILE A 204 -17.88 15.44 26.84
C ILE A 204 -17.93 14.74 25.49
N THR A 205 -16.78 14.22 25.07
CA THR A 205 -16.71 13.19 24.04
C THR A 205 -16.86 11.82 24.69
N VAL A 206 -17.49 10.87 24.02
CA VAL A 206 -17.55 9.48 24.47
C VAL A 206 -16.88 8.60 23.43
N THR A 207 -16.10 7.62 23.86
CA THR A 207 -15.47 6.67 22.92
C THR A 207 -15.51 5.25 23.45
N GLY A 208 -15.52 4.28 22.56
CA GLY A 208 -15.44 2.87 22.94
C GLY A 208 -15.32 1.97 21.74
N HIS A 209 -14.80 0.76 22.00
CA HIS A 209 -14.70 -0.32 21.03
C HIS A 209 -15.74 -1.38 21.32
N SER A 210 -16.28 -2.03 20.27
CA SER A 210 -17.25 -3.12 20.38
C SER A 210 -18.44 -2.73 21.27
N LEU A 211 -18.78 -3.53 22.29
CA LEU A 211 -19.80 -3.25 23.29
C LEU A 211 -19.58 -1.88 23.98
N GLY A 212 -18.33 -1.47 24.18
CA GLY A 212 -18.02 -0.13 24.70
C GLY A 212 -18.45 0.98 23.74
N GLY A 213 -18.26 0.77 22.43
CA GLY A 213 -18.75 1.67 21.39
C GLY A 213 -20.28 1.69 21.32
N HIS A 214 -20.92 0.52 21.45
CA HIS A 214 -22.38 0.42 21.56
C HIS A 214 -22.93 1.26 22.72
N LEU A 215 -22.29 1.16 23.89
CA LEU A 215 -22.63 1.97 25.06
C LEU A 215 -22.34 3.46 24.83
N ALA A 216 -21.27 3.82 24.11
CA ALA A 216 -20.98 5.21 23.76
C ALA A 216 -22.09 5.85 22.92
N VAL A 217 -22.64 5.12 21.95
CA VAL A 217 -23.79 5.55 21.15
C VAL A 217 -25.05 5.66 22.02
N MET A 218 -25.27 4.73 22.94
CA MET A 218 -26.36 4.82 23.92
C MET A 218 -26.21 6.02 24.87
N ALA A 219 -24.99 6.36 25.29
CA ALA A 219 -24.70 7.54 26.09
C ALA A 219 -25.09 8.82 25.33
N ALA A 220 -24.69 8.93 24.07
CA ALA A 220 -25.05 10.06 23.21
C ALA A 220 -26.57 10.23 23.07
N ARG A 221 -27.28 9.10 23.00
CA ARG A 221 -28.73 9.03 22.89
C ARG A 221 -29.47 9.48 24.15
N LEU A 222 -29.04 8.96 25.30
CA LEU A 222 -29.68 9.20 26.60
C LEU A 222 -29.30 10.54 27.22
N PHE A 223 -28.09 11.04 26.91
CA PHE A 223 -27.54 12.25 27.48
C PHE A 223 -27.13 13.29 26.41
N PRO A 224 -28.05 13.71 25.50
CA PRO A 224 -27.72 14.57 24.36
C PRO A 224 -27.26 15.98 24.78
N ASN A 225 -27.63 16.46 25.97
CA ASN A 225 -27.12 17.75 26.46
C ASN A 225 -25.73 17.64 27.07
N LEU A 226 -25.22 16.44 27.31
CA LEU A 226 -23.89 16.19 27.86
C LEU A 226 -22.90 15.73 26.79
N VAL A 227 -23.29 14.78 25.94
CA VAL A 227 -22.41 14.19 24.93
C VAL A 227 -22.39 15.06 23.69
N ASP A 228 -21.20 15.47 23.26
CA ASP A 228 -20.98 16.27 22.05
C ASP A 228 -20.80 15.38 20.81
N ALA A 229 -20.00 14.33 20.96
CA ALA A 229 -19.72 13.35 19.91
C ALA A 229 -19.43 11.97 20.52
N ALA A 230 -19.76 10.91 19.77
CA ALA A 230 -19.40 9.53 20.09
C ALA A 230 -18.51 8.94 18.98
N TYR A 231 -17.33 8.45 19.37
CA TYR A 231 -16.38 7.77 18.47
C TYR A 231 -16.36 6.28 18.77
N THR A 232 -16.79 5.48 17.81
CA THR A 232 -16.95 4.04 17.97
C THR A 232 -16.13 3.27 16.97
N TYR A 233 -15.58 2.15 17.45
CA TYR A 233 -14.74 1.25 16.69
C TYR A 233 -15.31 -0.16 16.78
N ASN A 234 -15.58 -0.80 15.64
CA ASN A 234 -16.14 -2.16 15.57
C ASN A 234 -17.37 -2.35 16.45
N ALA A 235 -18.20 -1.31 16.57
CA ALA A 235 -19.33 -1.34 17.47
C ALA A 235 -20.53 -2.03 16.82
N PRO A 236 -21.24 -2.92 17.53
CA PRO A 236 -22.49 -3.47 17.02
C PRO A 236 -23.50 -2.33 16.81
N GLY A 237 -23.95 -2.15 15.57
CA GLY A 237 -25.01 -1.21 15.25
C GLY A 237 -26.35 -1.60 15.91
N PHE A 238 -27.25 -0.65 16.16
CA PHE A 238 -28.66 -0.97 16.46
C PHE A 238 -29.54 -1.08 15.20
N ASP A 239 -29.84 -2.29 14.75
CA ASP A 239 -30.93 -2.47 13.78
C ASP A 239 -32.24 -2.85 14.50
N PRO A 240 -33.23 -1.94 14.58
CA PRO A 240 -34.56 -2.31 15.06
C PRO A 240 -35.35 -3.16 14.04
N SER A 241 -34.77 -3.62 12.93
CA SER A 241 -35.50 -4.20 11.80
C SER A 241 -35.07 -5.59 11.30
N SER A 242 -33.89 -6.13 11.62
CA SER A 242 -33.30 -7.17 10.76
C SER A 242 -32.68 -8.43 11.41
N ALA A 243 -32.73 -8.66 12.73
CA ALA A 243 -32.22 -9.93 13.29
C ALA A 243 -33.02 -11.15 12.79
N ALA A 244 -32.42 -11.98 11.93
CA ALA A 244 -32.98 -13.24 11.45
C ALA A 244 -32.46 -14.43 12.28
N ASN A 245 -33.36 -15.12 12.98
CA ASN A 245 -33.02 -16.08 14.05
C ASN A 245 -32.40 -17.43 13.61
N ALA A 246 -32.24 -17.69 12.31
CA ALA A 246 -31.89 -19.02 11.81
C ALA A 246 -30.39 -19.37 11.89
N SER A 247 -29.50 -18.37 11.83
CA SER A 247 -28.04 -18.57 11.85
C SER A 247 -27.47 -18.72 13.26
N LEU A 248 -28.08 -18.09 14.27
CA LEU A 248 -27.63 -18.12 15.66
C LEU A 248 -27.74 -19.51 16.31
N ALA A 249 -28.89 -20.19 16.14
CA ALA A 249 -29.12 -21.50 16.74
C ALA A 249 -28.17 -22.59 16.18
N ALA A 250 -27.75 -22.47 14.92
CA ALA A 250 -26.84 -23.41 14.27
C ALA A 250 -25.39 -23.25 14.74
N TYR A 251 -24.91 -22.00 14.87
CA TYR A 251 -23.56 -21.69 15.36
C TYR A 251 -23.38 -22.13 16.84
N PHE A 252 -24.38 -21.86 17.68
CA PHE A 252 -24.31 -22.21 19.10
C PHE A 252 -24.66 -23.67 19.40
N GLY A 253 -25.43 -24.33 18.55
CA GLY A 253 -25.58 -25.78 18.58
C GLY A 253 -24.24 -26.51 18.40
N ALA A 254 -23.29 -25.92 17.65
CA ALA A 254 -21.94 -26.47 17.49
C ALA A 254 -21.02 -26.17 18.69
N LEU A 255 -21.07 -24.95 19.26
CA LEU A 255 -20.26 -24.54 20.43
C LEU A 255 -20.72 -25.16 21.76
N ALA A 256 -22.02 -25.37 21.95
CA ALA A 256 -22.56 -25.99 23.17
C ALA A 256 -22.18 -27.47 23.32
N VAL A 257 -21.85 -28.14 22.20
CA VAL A 257 -21.40 -29.53 22.17
C VAL A 257 -19.95 -29.64 22.64
N SER A 258 -19.16 -28.56 22.56
CA SER A 258 -17.74 -28.54 22.92
C SER A 258 -17.40 -27.81 24.22
N ASN A 259 -18.30 -26.98 24.80
CA ASN A 259 -18.01 -26.22 26.03
C ASN A 259 -19.19 -26.16 27.03
N PRO A 260 -19.05 -26.73 28.26
CA PRO A 260 -20.10 -26.74 29.27
C PRO A 260 -20.44 -25.36 29.88
N VAL A 261 -19.55 -24.36 29.78
CA VAL A 261 -19.82 -22.97 30.22
C VAL A 261 -20.78 -22.28 29.25
N ALA A 262 -20.63 -22.54 27.94
CA ALA A 262 -21.52 -22.01 26.90
C ALA A 262 -22.96 -22.58 27.04
N ALA A 263 -23.08 -23.87 27.41
CA ALA A 263 -24.38 -24.50 27.64
C ALA A 263 -25.17 -23.89 28.81
N ALA A 264 -24.51 -23.54 29.92
CA ALA A 264 -25.16 -22.92 31.09
C ALA A 264 -25.66 -21.49 30.80
N ALA A 265 -24.94 -20.73 29.98
CA ALA A 265 -25.32 -19.37 29.64
C ALA A 265 -26.36 -19.29 28.50
N ILE A 266 -26.48 -20.31 27.63
CA ILE A 266 -27.65 -20.50 26.74
C ILE A 266 -28.94 -20.69 27.57
N VAL A 267 -28.86 -21.40 28.70
CA VAL A 267 -30.00 -21.57 29.63
C VAL A 267 -30.36 -20.25 30.34
N ALA A 268 -29.37 -19.41 30.66
CA ALA A 268 -29.62 -18.07 31.20
C ALA A 268 -30.21 -17.10 30.17
N ALA A 269 -29.77 -17.14 28.91
CA ALA A 269 -30.37 -16.40 27.79
C ALA A 269 -31.83 -16.85 27.55
N ALA A 270 -32.10 -18.15 27.66
CA ALA A 270 -33.46 -18.71 27.57
C ALA A 270 -34.38 -18.25 28.72
N ALA A 271 -33.83 -17.79 29.85
CA ALA A 271 -34.61 -17.25 30.96
C ALA A 271 -35.13 -15.82 30.69
N VAL A 272 -34.56 -15.09 29.73
CA VAL A 272 -34.93 -13.69 29.40
C VAL A 272 -35.63 -13.56 28.03
N GLY A 273 -35.56 -14.56 27.14
CA GLY A 273 -36.65 -14.76 26.19
C GLY A 273 -36.40 -15.55 24.90
N GLY A 274 -37.52 -15.88 24.25
CA GLY A 274 -37.66 -16.88 23.19
C GLY A 274 -37.11 -16.52 21.80
N THR A 275 -37.69 -17.11 20.76
CA THR A 275 -37.07 -17.21 19.42
C THR A 275 -37.21 -15.98 18.51
N VAL A 276 -37.52 -14.78 19.03
CA VAL A 276 -37.77 -13.55 18.22
C VAL A 276 -37.18 -12.31 18.89
N ALA A 277 -36.37 -11.51 18.16
CA ALA A 277 -35.82 -10.24 18.63
C ALA A 277 -36.91 -9.18 18.90
N ASN A 278 -36.81 -8.47 20.04
CA ASN A 278 -37.88 -7.62 20.59
C ASN A 278 -37.76 -6.13 20.29
N ARG A 279 -36.60 -5.65 19.81
CA ARG A 279 -36.40 -4.27 19.32
C ARG A 279 -36.80 -3.21 20.38
N LEU A 280 -36.31 -3.38 21.61
CA LEU A 280 -36.76 -2.61 22.78
C LEU A 280 -35.99 -1.31 23.03
N THR A 281 -35.02 -0.96 22.18
CA THR A 281 -34.21 0.26 22.31
C THR A 281 -35.08 1.52 22.44
N GLU A 282 -36.02 1.74 21.53
CA GLU A 282 -36.88 2.93 21.57
C GLU A 282 -37.86 2.89 22.77
N PRO A 283 -38.58 1.79 23.05
CA PRO A 283 -39.35 1.65 24.29
C PRO A 283 -38.53 1.92 25.56
N PHE A 284 -37.28 1.47 25.63
CA PHE A 284 -36.38 1.73 26.75
C PHE A 284 -35.98 3.21 26.84
N VAL A 285 -35.62 3.86 25.74
CA VAL A 285 -35.33 5.30 25.73
C VAL A 285 -36.54 6.11 26.19
N GLN A 286 -37.76 5.72 25.79
CA GLN A 286 -39.00 6.34 26.26
C GLN A 286 -39.22 6.11 27.76
N LEU A 287 -38.90 4.92 28.27
CA LEU A 287 -38.91 4.62 29.70
C LEU A 287 -37.97 5.58 30.45
N MET A 288 -36.75 5.79 29.95
CA MET A 288 -35.74 6.63 30.60
C MET A 288 -36.14 8.10 30.78
N LYS A 289 -37.12 8.62 30.03
CA LYS A 289 -37.60 10.00 30.14
C LYS A 289 -38.06 10.40 31.54
N SER A 290 -38.56 9.44 32.32
CA SER A 290 -39.00 9.67 33.70
C SER A 290 -37.90 9.49 34.75
N TYR A 291 -36.72 9.02 34.34
CA TYR A 291 -35.63 8.66 35.25
C TYR A 291 -34.38 9.52 35.06
N LEU A 292 -34.21 10.18 33.92
CA LEU A 292 -33.06 11.04 33.65
C LEU A 292 -33.36 12.51 33.96
N PRO A 293 -32.34 13.30 34.37
CA PRO A 293 -32.48 14.74 34.61
C PRO A 293 -32.68 15.56 33.33
N GLN A 294 -32.63 14.91 32.16
CA GLN A 294 -32.78 15.52 30.85
C GLN A 294 -33.64 14.64 29.95
N GLN A 295 -34.15 15.23 28.86
CA GLN A 295 -34.84 14.46 27.83
C GLN A 295 -33.80 13.75 26.95
N PRO A 296 -33.86 12.41 26.82
CA PRO A 296 -33.17 11.69 25.76
C PRO A 296 -33.53 12.25 24.39
N ALA A 297 -32.65 12.07 23.41
CA ALA A 297 -32.94 12.43 22.04
C ALA A 297 -34.15 11.63 21.51
N SER A 298 -34.82 12.13 20.46
CA SER A 298 -36.00 11.48 19.86
C SER A 298 -35.69 10.52 18.71
N SER A 299 -34.58 10.72 17.98
CA SER A 299 -33.92 9.69 17.15
C SER A 299 -32.38 9.85 17.16
N PHE A 300 -31.63 8.87 16.67
CA PHE A 300 -30.18 9.05 16.48
C PHE A 300 -29.85 10.14 15.45
N ALA A 301 -30.84 10.60 14.66
CA ALA A 301 -30.67 11.70 13.74
C ALA A 301 -30.37 13.01 14.50
N GLY A 302 -29.32 13.71 14.06
CA GLY A 302 -28.84 14.94 14.69
C GLY A 302 -27.85 14.73 15.83
N LEU A 303 -27.50 13.48 16.17
CA LEU A 303 -26.35 13.17 17.02
C LEU A 303 -25.08 13.11 16.18
N THR A 304 -23.97 13.57 16.73
CA THR A 304 -22.64 13.42 16.13
C THR A 304 -22.10 12.03 16.47
N LEU A 305 -22.30 11.07 15.58
CA LEU A 305 -21.82 9.69 15.71
C LEU A 305 -20.76 9.43 14.64
N HIS A 306 -19.62 8.90 15.06
CA HIS A 306 -18.52 8.53 14.22
C HIS A 306 -18.26 7.03 14.37
N ASN A 307 -18.71 6.25 13.39
CA ASN A 307 -18.59 4.80 13.41
C ASN A 307 -17.56 4.32 12.38
N LEU A 308 -16.47 3.75 12.87
CA LEU A 308 -15.46 3.09 12.06
C LEU A 308 -15.53 1.59 12.30
N ASP A 309 -15.58 0.85 11.19
CA ASP A 309 -15.54 -0.60 11.21
C ASP A 309 -14.24 -1.00 10.51
N SER A 310 -13.43 -1.83 11.16
CA SER A 310 -12.29 -2.46 10.51
C SER A 310 -12.80 -3.50 9.52
N GLU A 311 -12.13 -3.52 8.39
CA GLU A 311 -12.21 -4.54 7.36
C GLU A 311 -10.78 -5.07 7.22
N ASP A 312 -10.62 -6.38 7.12
CA ASP A 312 -9.41 -6.96 6.59
C ASP A 312 -9.33 -6.68 5.09
N SER A 313 -8.28 -7.15 4.43
CA SER A 313 -8.02 -6.81 3.04
C SER A 313 -9.02 -7.42 2.06
N VAL A 314 -9.88 -8.35 2.47
CA VAL A 314 -10.93 -8.92 1.61
C VAL A 314 -12.23 -8.16 1.83
N PRO A 315 -12.65 -7.30 0.88
CA PRO A 315 -13.79 -6.44 1.11
C PRO A 315 -15.09 -7.25 1.35
N GLY A 316 -15.69 -7.06 2.52
CA GLY A 316 -17.02 -7.51 2.88
C GLY A 316 -17.15 -8.93 3.42
N ASP A 317 -16.08 -9.65 3.71
CA ASP A 317 -16.16 -11.02 4.27
C ASP A 317 -15.92 -11.11 5.78
N ASP A 318 -15.34 -10.08 6.38
CA ASP A 318 -14.87 -10.12 7.75
C ASP A 318 -15.45 -9.01 8.64
N ALA A 319 -16.31 -8.13 8.10
CA ALA A 319 -16.98 -7.05 8.85
C ALA A 319 -17.39 -7.57 10.23
N SER A 320 -16.82 -6.97 11.30
CA SER A 320 -16.85 -7.47 12.70
C SER A 320 -17.95 -8.49 12.90
N LEU A 321 -17.58 -9.75 13.14
CA LEU A 321 -18.50 -10.87 13.34
C LEU A 321 -19.66 -10.47 14.27
N VAL A 322 -19.39 -9.57 15.24
CA VAL A 322 -20.38 -8.99 16.14
C VAL A 322 -21.35 -8.01 15.47
N ALA A 323 -20.87 -7.10 14.61
CA ALA A 323 -21.71 -6.22 13.82
C ALA A 323 -22.59 -7.01 12.81
N GLY A 324 -22.02 -7.97 12.09
CA GLY A 324 -22.71 -8.76 11.07
C GLY A 324 -23.73 -9.77 11.62
N TYR A 325 -23.33 -10.61 12.59
CA TYR A 325 -24.18 -11.72 13.07
C TYR A 325 -25.25 -11.32 14.09
N PHE A 326 -24.98 -10.37 14.99
CA PHE A 326 -25.91 -10.08 16.09
C PHE A 326 -26.93 -9.01 15.77
N THR A 327 -26.62 -8.15 14.80
CA THR A 327 -27.42 -6.95 14.57
C THR A 327 -28.01 -6.89 13.16
N ASN A 328 -27.43 -7.61 12.19
CA ASN A 328 -27.74 -7.49 10.76
C ASN A 328 -27.82 -6.00 10.33
N ALA A 329 -27.05 -5.15 11.00
CA ALA A 329 -27.16 -3.70 10.91
C ALA A 329 -26.60 -3.21 9.59
N THR A 330 -27.52 -2.77 8.74
CA THR A 330 -27.23 -2.00 7.54
C THR A 330 -27.29 -0.48 7.77
N ILE A 331 -27.64 0.00 8.98
CA ILE A 331 -28.01 1.41 9.15
C ILE A 331 -27.51 2.02 10.47
N TYR A 332 -26.28 2.53 10.46
CA TYR A 332 -25.83 3.74 11.21
C TYR A 332 -25.01 4.63 10.29
N GLY A 333 -25.68 5.43 9.45
CA GLY A 333 -24.97 6.26 8.47
C GLY A 333 -24.14 5.44 7.48
N ASP A 334 -23.39 6.12 6.62
CA ASP A 334 -22.42 5.47 5.74
C ASP A 334 -21.28 4.92 6.62
N LYS A 335 -21.12 3.59 6.65
CA LYS A 335 -19.97 2.96 7.30
C LYS A 335 -18.70 3.45 6.61
N THR A 336 -17.72 3.86 7.40
CA THR A 336 -16.38 4.13 6.86
C THR A 336 -15.51 2.94 7.22
N LEU A 337 -15.17 2.17 6.19
CA LEU A 337 -14.32 1.00 6.29
C LEU A 337 -12.86 1.44 6.36
N VAL A 338 -12.11 0.80 7.26
CA VAL A 338 -10.70 1.05 7.48
C VAL A 338 -9.96 -0.27 7.34
N THR A 339 -9.05 -0.35 6.36
CA THR A 339 -8.23 -1.54 6.13
C THR A 339 -7.34 -1.80 7.35
N THR A 340 -7.26 -3.05 7.83
CA THR A 340 -6.36 -3.44 8.93
C THR A 340 -5.65 -4.77 8.65
N GLU A 341 -4.55 -5.04 9.37
CA GLU A 341 -3.70 -6.24 9.22
C GLU A 341 -4.33 -7.56 9.75
N GLY A 342 -5.62 -7.79 9.51
CA GLY A 342 -6.36 -8.99 9.92
C GLY A 342 -7.51 -8.69 10.89
N ASN A 343 -7.72 -9.57 11.89
CA ASN A 343 -8.95 -9.69 12.70
C ASN A 343 -9.66 -8.35 13.02
N SER A 344 -10.81 -8.18 12.37
CA SER A 344 -11.71 -7.03 12.43
C SER A 344 -12.44 -6.79 13.75
N HIS A 345 -12.13 -7.55 14.81
CA HIS A 345 -12.78 -7.39 16.10
C HIS A 345 -11.84 -6.87 17.21
N LEU A 346 -10.57 -6.61 16.91
CA LEU A 346 -9.65 -6.01 17.88
C LEU A 346 -9.52 -4.51 17.62
N ILE A 347 -9.36 -3.71 18.68
CA ILE A 347 -9.11 -2.27 18.54
C ILE A 347 -7.65 -1.99 18.20
N GLU A 348 -6.77 -2.94 18.53
CA GLU A 348 -5.34 -2.84 18.41
C GLU A 348 -4.86 -2.71 16.95
N PRO A 349 -5.25 -3.58 15.99
CA PRO A 349 -4.89 -3.41 14.57
C PRO A 349 -5.40 -2.09 13.98
N LEU A 350 -6.60 -1.67 14.39
CA LEU A 350 -7.17 -0.40 13.94
C LEU A 350 -6.38 0.80 14.48
N THR A 351 -5.82 0.70 15.69
CA THR A 351 -4.97 1.74 16.27
C THR A 351 -3.60 1.82 15.59
N ASP A 352 -3.02 0.67 15.20
CA ASP A 352 -1.79 0.61 14.40
C ASP A 352 -2.01 1.31 13.04
N ASN A 353 -3.09 0.95 12.37
CA ASN A 353 -3.46 1.56 11.09
C ASN A 353 -3.69 3.08 11.22
N PHE A 354 -4.41 3.55 12.24
CA PHE A 354 -4.59 4.99 12.47
C PHE A 354 -3.28 5.73 12.75
N ALA A 355 -2.26 5.06 13.29
CA ALA A 355 -0.94 5.65 13.44
C ALA A 355 -0.34 5.95 12.06
N VAL A 356 -0.44 5.01 11.11
CA VAL A 356 0.01 5.20 9.72
C VAL A 356 -0.80 6.29 9.02
N HIS A 357 -2.14 6.26 9.14
CA HIS A 357 -2.98 7.33 8.59
C HIS A 357 -2.64 8.70 9.17
N ALA A 358 -2.35 8.78 10.48
CA ALA A 358 -1.97 10.03 11.13
C ALA A 358 -0.64 10.57 10.57
N LEU A 359 0.33 9.71 10.27
CA LEU A 359 1.56 10.10 9.58
C LEU A 359 1.28 10.67 8.20
N PHE A 360 0.47 9.99 7.39
CA PHE A 360 0.10 10.45 6.05
C PHE A 360 -0.64 11.78 6.09
N TYR A 361 -1.61 11.93 7.00
CA TYR A 361 -2.38 13.16 7.17
C TYR A 361 -1.52 14.36 7.58
N ARG A 362 -0.45 14.14 8.37
CA ARG A 362 0.51 15.21 8.73
C ARG A 362 1.28 15.72 7.52
N MET A 363 1.51 14.87 6.52
CA MET A 363 2.18 15.25 5.28
C MET A 363 1.19 15.78 4.24
N ASN A 364 -0.06 15.30 4.23
CA ASN A 364 -1.08 15.80 3.31
C ASN A 364 -2.48 15.72 3.96
N THR A 365 -2.97 16.87 4.43
CA THR A 365 -4.27 16.96 5.11
C THR A 365 -5.47 16.80 4.17
N ALA A 366 -5.25 16.76 2.85
CA ALA A 366 -6.31 16.54 1.86
C ALA A 366 -6.61 15.05 1.62
N LEU A 367 -5.76 14.13 2.13
CA LEU A 367 -5.99 12.70 1.99
C LEU A 367 -7.23 12.27 2.79
N THR A 368 -8.14 11.57 2.11
CA THR A 368 -9.27 10.91 2.75
C THR A 368 -8.87 9.54 3.30
N ILE A 369 -9.74 8.93 4.12
CA ILE A 369 -9.57 7.53 4.56
C ILE A 369 -9.47 6.62 3.34
N ALA A 370 -10.32 6.81 2.32
CA ALA A 370 -10.29 6.01 1.10
C ALA A 370 -8.98 6.18 0.31
N ASP A 371 -8.39 7.39 0.29
CA ASP A 371 -7.07 7.58 -0.36
C ASP A 371 -5.96 6.86 0.40
N THR A 372 -6.07 6.80 1.73
CA THR A 372 -5.09 6.13 2.57
C THR A 372 -5.22 4.61 2.49
N ASN A 373 -6.44 4.06 2.54
CA ASN A 373 -6.70 2.63 2.34
C ASN A 373 -6.08 2.16 1.02
N ARG A 374 -6.24 2.92 -0.07
CA ARG A 374 -5.60 2.56 -1.36
C ARG A 374 -4.08 2.48 -1.31
N ILE A 375 -3.42 3.29 -0.46
CA ILE A 375 -1.96 3.20 -0.28
C ILE A 375 -1.60 1.97 0.55
N LEU A 376 -2.39 1.67 1.59
CA LEU A 376 -2.24 0.47 2.43
C LEU A 376 -2.42 -0.81 1.61
N ASP A 377 -3.53 -0.93 0.89
CA ASP A 377 -3.85 -2.09 0.06
C ASP A 377 -2.79 -2.33 -1.05
N ALA A 378 -2.09 -1.27 -1.48
CA ALA A 378 -1.05 -1.35 -2.50
C ALA A 378 0.35 -1.61 -1.93
N ALA A 379 0.54 -1.58 -0.61
CA ALA A 379 1.85 -1.68 0.01
C ALA A 379 2.40 -3.11 0.05
N SER A 380 1.54 -4.11 0.24
CA SER A 380 1.94 -5.52 0.34
C SER A 380 0.84 -6.46 -0.12
N ALA A 381 1.21 -7.58 -0.74
CA ALA A 381 0.32 -8.71 -1.00
C ALA A 381 0.17 -9.63 0.23
N ARG A 382 0.85 -9.29 1.33
CA ARG A 382 0.69 -9.88 2.66
C ARG A 382 0.10 -8.80 3.57
N PRO A 383 -1.23 -8.73 3.70
CA PRO A 383 -1.90 -7.72 4.52
C PRO A 383 -1.33 -7.61 5.93
N GLU A 384 -0.78 -8.69 6.46
CA GLU A 384 -0.22 -8.76 7.81
C GLU A 384 1.16 -8.09 8.00
N ASP A 385 1.74 -7.45 6.99
CA ASP A 385 2.98 -6.65 7.10
C ASP A 385 2.92 -5.26 6.46
N THR A 386 1.74 -4.85 6.02
CA THR A 386 1.46 -3.57 5.34
C THR A 386 1.87 -2.35 6.18
N ASP A 387 1.48 -2.29 7.46
CA ASP A 387 1.78 -1.15 8.33
C ASP A 387 3.29 -1.04 8.57
N GLU A 388 3.98 -2.17 8.79
CA GLU A 388 5.43 -2.19 8.93
C GLU A 388 6.16 -1.73 7.68
N ILE A 389 5.76 -2.20 6.49
CA ILE A 389 6.39 -1.81 5.23
C ILE A 389 6.27 -0.30 5.02
N LEU A 390 5.09 0.27 5.26
CA LEU A 390 4.87 1.70 5.10
C LEU A 390 5.64 2.53 6.15
N VAL A 391 5.66 2.09 7.41
CA VAL A 391 6.43 2.77 8.45
C VAL A 391 7.93 2.67 8.16
N ASP A 392 8.44 1.55 7.67
CA ASP A 392 9.85 1.39 7.27
C ASP A 392 10.20 2.32 6.09
N ALA A 393 9.36 2.37 5.06
CA ALA A 393 9.53 3.27 3.92
C ALA A 393 9.59 4.75 4.36
N LEU A 394 8.66 5.18 5.23
CA LEU A 394 8.67 6.52 5.80
C LEU A 394 9.88 6.77 6.69
N TYR A 395 10.28 5.79 7.49
CA TYR A 395 11.40 5.89 8.43
C TYR A 395 12.71 6.09 7.68
N LYS A 396 12.98 5.26 6.66
CA LYS A 396 14.14 5.34 5.77
C LYS A 396 14.28 6.74 5.17
N LEU A 397 13.17 7.32 4.69
CA LEU A 397 13.17 8.62 4.04
C LEU A 397 13.29 9.79 5.04
N LEU A 398 12.51 9.78 6.12
CA LEU A 398 12.30 10.98 6.96
C LEU A 398 13.25 11.06 8.17
N VAL A 399 13.64 9.92 8.74
CA VAL A 399 14.50 9.85 9.94
C VAL A 399 15.98 9.77 9.56
N ASN A 400 16.27 9.43 8.30
CA ASN A 400 17.63 9.33 7.76
C ASN A 400 18.53 8.37 8.56
N SER A 401 18.03 7.15 8.80
CA SER A 401 18.77 6.09 9.48
C SER A 401 18.82 4.84 8.59
N ASP A 402 20.03 4.31 8.36
CA ASP A 402 20.26 3.05 7.62
C ASP A 402 19.90 1.82 8.45
N SER A 403 19.50 2.03 9.71
CA SER A 403 19.08 0.95 10.58
C SER A 403 17.70 0.50 10.13
N ALA A 404 17.65 -0.60 9.37
CA ALA A 404 16.45 -1.41 9.25
C ALA A 404 16.02 -1.78 10.67
N LYS A 405 15.12 -0.99 11.27
CA LYS A 405 14.44 -1.42 12.48
C LYS A 405 13.61 -2.58 12.01
N ARG A 406 13.93 -3.79 12.44
CA ARG A 406 13.07 -4.93 12.21
C ARG A 406 11.77 -4.65 12.98
N LEU A 407 10.79 -4.07 12.30
CA LEU A 407 9.53 -3.65 12.91
C LEU A 407 8.66 -4.87 13.26
N VAL A 408 8.93 -6.01 12.61
CA VAL A 408 8.33 -7.32 12.87
C VAL A 408 9.18 -8.14 13.87
N PRO A 409 8.67 -8.55 15.04
CA PRO A 409 9.43 -9.35 16.01
C PRO A 409 9.82 -10.76 15.52
N ASP A 410 11.02 -11.22 15.87
CA ASP A 410 11.66 -12.51 15.49
C ASP A 410 10.88 -13.81 15.81
N ASN A 411 9.80 -13.75 16.60
CA ASN A 411 9.21 -14.92 17.26
C ASN A 411 7.77 -15.25 16.85
N VAL A 412 7.34 -14.90 15.62
CA VAL A 412 6.06 -15.39 15.07
C VAL A 412 6.33 -16.49 14.04
N THR A 413 6.98 -17.57 14.46
CA THR A 413 7.22 -18.76 13.60
C THR A 413 6.30 -19.93 13.92
N SER A 414 5.45 -19.85 14.93
CA SER A 414 4.38 -20.83 15.17
C SER A 414 3.36 -20.29 16.17
N LEU A 415 2.17 -19.94 15.70
CA LEU A 415 0.99 -19.89 16.56
C LEU A 415 0.53 -21.34 16.72
N GLU A 416 0.69 -21.92 17.91
CA GLU A 416 0.10 -23.23 18.21
C GLU A 416 -1.43 -23.13 18.07
N GLU A 417 -1.98 -23.91 17.13
CA GLU A 417 -3.37 -23.90 16.64
C GLU A 417 -4.48 -24.16 17.67
N ASN A 418 -4.21 -24.31 18.98
CA ASN A 418 -5.10 -25.08 19.86
C ASN A 418 -5.81 -24.37 21.01
N ASP A 419 -5.86 -23.03 21.05
CA ASP A 419 -6.80 -22.33 21.95
C ASP A 419 -7.68 -21.36 21.13
N LEU A 420 -8.86 -21.83 20.73
CA LEU A 420 -9.91 -21.08 20.03
C LEU A 420 -9.47 -20.38 18.72
N GLY A 421 -8.85 -21.14 17.82
CA GLY A 421 -8.89 -20.92 16.38
C GLY A 421 -8.07 -19.73 15.85
N PRO A 422 -7.94 -19.57 14.52
CA PRO A 422 -6.95 -18.74 13.79
C PRO A 422 -7.06 -17.21 14.00
N LEU A 423 -7.72 -16.75 15.06
CA LEU A 423 -8.13 -15.37 15.33
C LEU A 423 -7.06 -14.51 16.02
N ILE A 424 -5.85 -15.03 16.21
CA ILE A 424 -4.78 -14.40 17.01
C ILE A 424 -3.54 -14.21 16.12
N GLY A 425 -3.66 -13.37 15.10
CA GLY A 425 -2.55 -12.89 14.26
C GLY A 425 -1.83 -11.67 14.84
N LYS A 426 -0.97 -11.04 14.01
CA LYS A 426 -0.27 -9.77 14.26
C LYS A 426 -1.27 -8.63 14.57
N GLY A 427 -0.81 -7.47 15.06
CA GLY A 427 -1.70 -6.43 15.62
C GLY A 427 -1.91 -6.46 17.13
N ARG A 428 -1.06 -7.19 17.87
CA ARG A 428 -0.97 -7.06 19.34
C ARG A 428 -0.22 -5.79 19.69
N ILE A 429 -0.94 -4.70 19.95
CA ILE A 429 -0.35 -3.37 20.21
C ILE A 429 0.74 -3.42 21.29
N GLU A 430 0.63 -4.29 22.30
CA GLU A 430 1.63 -4.44 23.36
C GLU A 430 2.99 -4.96 22.88
N LYS A 431 3.03 -5.63 21.72
CA LYS A 431 4.23 -6.12 21.05
C LYS A 431 4.78 -5.15 20.00
N ARG A 432 4.09 -4.03 19.75
CA ARG A 432 4.46 -3.01 18.73
C ARG A 432 5.43 -1.94 19.24
N GLN A 433 6.28 -2.28 20.20
CA GLN A 433 7.24 -1.32 20.80
C GLN A 433 8.17 -0.69 19.75
N ALA A 434 8.73 -1.51 18.85
CA ALA A 434 9.62 -1.05 17.78
C ALA A 434 8.87 -0.21 16.74
N PHE A 435 7.67 -0.66 16.34
CA PHE A 435 6.77 0.05 15.44
C PHE A 435 6.44 1.47 15.96
N TYR A 436 5.89 1.60 17.17
CA TYR A 436 5.54 2.92 17.71
C TYR A 436 6.75 3.79 18.05
N SER A 437 7.91 3.19 18.32
CA SER A 437 9.16 3.96 18.43
C SER A 437 9.56 4.56 17.08
N ALA A 438 9.39 3.82 15.97
CA ALA A 438 9.63 4.33 14.62
C ALA A 438 8.60 5.41 14.24
N VAL A 439 7.31 5.18 14.49
CA VAL A 439 6.25 6.20 14.28
C VAL A 439 6.60 7.50 15.00
N LEU A 440 7.01 7.44 16.27
CA LEU A 440 7.35 8.63 17.05
C LEU A 440 8.57 9.37 16.50
N GLU A 441 9.59 8.65 16.03
CA GLU A 441 10.76 9.25 15.41
C GLU A 441 10.42 9.92 14.07
N ILE A 442 9.54 9.32 13.26
CA ILE A 442 9.00 9.94 12.05
C ILE A 442 8.22 11.20 12.40
N GLU A 443 7.30 11.14 13.37
CA GLU A 443 6.52 12.32 13.82
C GLU A 443 7.45 13.45 14.28
N ASN A 444 8.53 13.13 14.98
CA ASN A 444 9.52 14.11 15.40
C ASN A 444 10.30 14.69 14.21
N ALA A 445 10.69 13.87 13.24
CA ALA A 445 11.37 14.33 12.04
C ALA A 445 10.50 15.29 11.21
N LEU A 446 9.18 15.03 11.16
CA LEU A 446 8.20 15.86 10.45
C LEU A 446 8.06 17.27 11.04
N LYS A 447 8.27 17.48 12.34
CA LYS A 447 8.17 18.82 12.98
C LYS A 447 9.11 19.86 12.40
N SER A 448 10.26 19.42 11.91
CA SER A 448 11.29 20.28 11.30
C SER A 448 11.09 20.51 9.80
N LYS A 449 10.15 19.79 9.18
CA LYS A 449 9.92 19.81 7.74
C LYS A 449 8.64 20.57 7.43
N THR A 450 8.66 21.36 6.37
CA THR A 450 7.51 22.18 5.94
C THR A 450 7.33 22.03 4.44
N GLY A 451 6.09 21.97 3.97
CA GLY A 451 5.79 21.89 2.52
C GLY A 451 5.86 20.49 1.93
N LEU A 452 6.08 19.45 2.75
CA LEU A 452 5.95 18.07 2.30
C LEU A 452 4.53 17.79 1.81
N THR A 453 4.40 16.99 0.77
CA THR A 453 3.11 16.49 0.28
C THR A 453 3.22 15.02 -0.10
N LEU A 454 2.49 14.15 0.60
CA LEU A 454 2.36 12.74 0.20
C LEU A 454 1.36 12.62 -0.96
N VAL A 455 1.76 11.94 -2.03
CA VAL A 455 0.92 11.64 -3.20
C VAL A 455 0.80 10.13 -3.40
N SER A 456 -0.43 9.64 -3.60
CA SER A 456 -0.68 8.22 -3.92
C SER A 456 -0.27 7.92 -5.37
N LEU A 457 0.41 6.79 -5.55
CA LEU A 457 0.78 6.20 -6.84
C LEU A 457 -0.02 4.92 -7.15
N ALA A 458 -0.73 4.36 -6.17
CA ALA A 458 -1.46 3.09 -6.23
C ALA A 458 -2.36 2.92 -7.47
N ASN A 459 -3.06 3.98 -7.91
CA ASN A 459 -4.02 3.92 -9.01
C ASN A 459 -3.48 4.44 -10.36
N LYS A 460 -2.17 4.63 -10.48
CA LYS A 460 -1.58 5.18 -11.71
C LYS A 460 -1.27 4.05 -12.70
N SER A 461 -1.45 4.32 -13.99
CA SER A 461 -0.96 3.44 -15.06
C SER A 461 0.56 3.49 -15.13
N ALA A 462 1.18 2.47 -15.71
CA ALA A 462 2.62 2.45 -15.97
C ALA A 462 3.10 3.70 -16.72
N ASP A 463 2.38 4.15 -17.75
CA ASP A 463 2.73 5.36 -18.50
C ASP A 463 2.64 6.64 -17.66
N ALA A 464 1.63 6.74 -16.79
CA ALA A 464 1.50 7.87 -15.88
C ALA A 464 2.65 7.88 -14.85
N LEU A 465 3.06 6.71 -14.36
CA LEU A 465 4.21 6.55 -13.45
C LEU A 465 5.52 6.94 -14.13
N LYS A 466 5.81 6.40 -15.34
CA LYS A 466 6.97 6.78 -16.15
C LYS A 466 6.97 8.27 -16.45
N GLY A 467 5.81 8.82 -16.83
CA GLY A 467 5.66 10.24 -17.14
C GLY A 467 6.00 11.16 -15.95
N LEU A 468 5.61 10.79 -14.73
CA LEU A 468 5.99 11.51 -13.51
C LEU A 468 7.49 11.41 -13.20
N ALA A 469 8.12 10.28 -13.47
CA ALA A 469 9.56 10.09 -13.24
C ALA A 469 10.43 10.86 -14.26
N VAL A 470 9.98 10.96 -15.52
CA VAL A 470 10.71 11.66 -16.60
C VAL A 470 10.42 13.16 -16.60
N ASN A 471 9.13 13.52 -16.61
CA ASN A 471 8.64 14.89 -16.81
C ASN A 471 7.98 15.47 -15.55
N GLY A 472 8.23 14.88 -14.38
CA GLY A 472 7.85 15.50 -13.11
C GLY A 472 8.42 16.90 -13.00
N ASP A 473 7.80 17.73 -12.14
CA ASP A 473 8.34 19.05 -11.81
C ASP A 473 9.66 18.91 -11.03
N THR A 474 10.04 19.89 -10.23
CA THR A 474 11.24 19.81 -9.39
C THR A 474 11.32 18.55 -8.52
N ASP A 475 10.21 17.85 -8.25
CA ASP A 475 10.15 16.62 -7.44
C ASP A 475 10.36 15.30 -8.20
N ALA A 476 10.86 15.32 -9.45
CA ALA A 476 11.14 14.10 -10.22
C ALA A 476 11.96 13.01 -9.46
N PRO A 477 12.97 13.34 -8.61
CA PRO A 477 13.67 12.34 -7.80
C PRO A 477 12.75 11.55 -6.85
N ALA A 478 11.67 12.15 -6.35
CA ALA A 478 10.71 11.49 -5.47
C ALA A 478 9.97 10.35 -6.18
N TYR A 479 9.60 10.55 -7.44
CA TYR A 479 8.94 9.53 -8.25
C TYR A 479 9.90 8.42 -8.65
N ARG A 480 11.15 8.75 -9.00
CA ARG A 480 12.17 7.76 -9.34
C ARG A 480 12.53 6.89 -8.14
N TYR A 481 12.63 7.50 -6.95
CA TYR A 481 12.79 6.75 -5.71
C TYR A 481 11.59 5.83 -5.45
N ALA A 482 10.36 6.29 -5.68
CA ALA A 482 9.19 5.44 -5.52
C ALA A 482 9.17 4.25 -6.50
N LEU A 483 9.63 4.43 -7.75
CA LEU A 483 9.79 3.34 -8.71
C LEU A 483 10.84 2.33 -8.25
N ARG A 484 12.02 2.81 -7.88
CA ARG A 484 13.13 1.98 -7.39
C ARG A 484 12.77 1.20 -6.13
N GLU A 485 11.99 1.82 -5.24
CA GLU A 485 11.60 1.23 -3.97
C GLU A 485 10.28 0.45 -4.00
N LEU A 486 9.60 0.42 -5.14
CA LEU A 486 8.23 -0.09 -5.29
C LEU A 486 7.25 0.52 -4.27
N ASN A 487 7.44 1.79 -3.91
CA ASN A 487 6.55 2.47 -2.97
C ASN A 487 5.24 2.88 -3.67
N PRO A 488 4.06 2.57 -3.09
CA PRO A 488 2.76 2.98 -3.64
C PRO A 488 2.44 4.47 -3.45
N PHE A 489 3.43 5.26 -3.02
CA PHE A 489 3.33 6.70 -2.79
C PHE A 489 4.68 7.39 -3.06
N ALA A 490 4.65 8.72 -3.21
CA ALA A 490 5.84 9.57 -3.21
C ALA A 490 5.66 10.74 -2.24
N ILE A 491 6.76 11.30 -1.73
CA ILE A 491 6.77 12.47 -0.83
C ILE A 491 7.45 13.64 -1.55
N LEU A 492 6.66 14.64 -1.89
CA LEU A 492 7.11 15.80 -2.67
C LEU A 492 7.45 16.98 -1.75
N GLY A 493 8.12 18.00 -2.29
CA GLY A 493 8.33 19.29 -1.65
C GLY A 493 9.67 19.45 -0.92
N ASP A 494 10.48 18.38 -0.83
CA ASP A 494 11.83 18.42 -0.27
C ASP A 494 12.75 17.38 -0.93
N ASN A 495 13.47 17.79 -1.98
CA ASN A 495 14.42 16.92 -2.67
C ASN A 495 15.63 16.50 -1.81
N SER A 496 15.91 17.21 -0.69
CA SER A 496 17.04 16.85 0.17
C SER A 496 16.84 15.51 0.87
N LEU A 497 15.59 15.02 0.96
CA LEU A 497 15.26 13.67 1.43
C LEU A 497 15.90 12.58 0.57
N TYR A 498 16.10 12.85 -0.71
CA TYR A 498 16.55 11.88 -1.71
C TYR A 498 18.05 11.91 -1.97
N THR A 499 18.76 12.95 -1.53
CA THR A 499 20.20 13.13 -1.81
C THR A 499 21.06 11.96 -1.32
N LYS A 500 20.70 11.33 -0.21
CA LYS A 500 21.45 10.17 0.31
C LYS A 500 21.29 8.90 -0.50
N PHE A 501 20.20 8.81 -1.27
CA PHE A 501 19.88 7.70 -2.17
C PHE A 501 20.29 8.03 -3.61
N ASN A 502 21.03 9.11 -3.82
CA ASN A 502 21.49 9.60 -5.12
C ASN A 502 22.95 10.10 -5.03
N GLN A 503 23.80 9.36 -4.32
CA GLN A 503 25.21 9.75 -4.13
C GLN A 503 26.06 9.50 -5.37
N ASN A 504 25.68 8.50 -6.17
CA ASN A 504 26.37 8.05 -7.37
C ASN A 504 25.53 8.24 -8.65
N GLY A 505 24.32 8.81 -8.56
CA GLY A 505 23.44 9.03 -9.71
C GLY A 505 22.32 7.99 -9.83
N GLU A 506 22.07 7.23 -8.76
CA GLU A 506 21.04 6.20 -8.60
C GLU A 506 19.62 6.61 -9.02
N LEU A 507 19.30 7.91 -8.93
CA LEU A 507 18.01 8.50 -9.28
C LEU A 507 18.13 9.47 -10.46
N ASP A 508 19.31 9.57 -11.07
CA ASP A 508 19.55 10.42 -12.22
C ASP A 508 19.23 9.66 -13.51
N LEU A 509 18.66 10.37 -14.49
CA LEU A 509 18.39 9.78 -15.80
C LEU A 509 19.71 9.53 -16.51
N PHE A 510 19.85 8.35 -17.11
CA PHE A 510 21.02 8.02 -17.92
C PHE A 510 21.15 8.98 -19.10
N ASN A 511 22.31 9.61 -19.22
CA ASN A 511 22.66 10.50 -20.32
C ASN A 511 23.74 9.85 -21.19
N ALA A 512 23.32 9.32 -22.35
CA ALA A 512 24.22 8.65 -23.29
C ALA A 512 25.37 9.53 -23.85
N THR A 513 25.29 10.87 -23.73
CA THR A 513 26.38 11.76 -24.19
C THR A 513 27.46 11.92 -23.14
N THR A 514 27.08 11.94 -21.87
CA THR A 514 28.00 12.15 -20.75
C THR A 514 28.31 10.86 -19.99
N GLY A 515 27.54 9.79 -20.24
CA GLY A 515 27.48 8.54 -19.49
C GLY A 515 27.27 8.75 -17.99
N GLN A 516 26.44 9.73 -17.62
CA GLN A 516 26.11 9.99 -16.21
C GLN A 516 24.65 9.65 -15.95
N GLY A 517 24.38 9.19 -14.72
CA GLY A 517 23.05 8.78 -14.24
C GLY A 517 22.73 7.34 -14.62
N GLU A 518 21.98 6.64 -13.78
CA GLU A 518 21.77 5.19 -13.91
C GLU A 518 20.46 4.81 -14.62
N LEU A 519 19.46 5.70 -14.62
CA LEU A 519 18.10 5.29 -14.99
C LEU A 519 17.87 5.42 -16.50
N THR A 520 18.02 4.31 -17.22
CA THR A 520 17.75 4.19 -18.66
C THR A 520 16.25 4.35 -18.97
N GLU A 521 15.91 4.57 -20.24
CA GLU A 521 14.50 4.63 -20.66
C GLU A 521 13.78 3.28 -20.45
N ASP A 522 14.48 2.17 -20.68
CA ASP A 522 13.96 0.81 -20.51
C ASP A 522 13.79 0.47 -19.03
N TRP A 523 14.77 0.80 -18.18
CA TRP A 523 14.65 0.69 -16.73
C TRP A 523 13.42 1.46 -16.19
N LEU A 524 13.20 2.70 -16.66
CA LEU A 524 12.05 3.51 -16.24
C LEU A 524 10.72 2.93 -16.72
N SER A 525 10.68 2.42 -17.95
CA SER A 525 9.51 1.73 -18.48
C SER A 525 9.17 0.52 -17.63
N ASP A 526 10.17 -0.29 -17.31
CA ASP A 526 9.95 -1.60 -16.71
C ASP A 526 9.72 -1.51 -15.21
N SER A 527 10.38 -0.58 -14.51
CA SER A 527 10.08 -0.26 -13.10
C SER A 527 8.68 0.36 -12.94
N ALA A 528 8.26 1.22 -13.86
CA ALA A 528 6.91 1.78 -13.86
C ALA A 528 5.82 0.73 -14.08
N LYS A 529 6.06 -0.24 -14.98
CA LYS A 529 5.20 -1.43 -15.14
C LYS A 529 5.24 -2.29 -13.88
N PHE A 530 6.41 -2.47 -13.27
CA PHE A 530 6.53 -3.28 -12.07
C PHE A 530 5.74 -2.67 -10.91
N LEU A 531 5.92 -1.38 -10.59
CA LEU A 531 5.13 -0.72 -9.55
C LEU A 531 3.63 -0.77 -9.87
N HIS A 532 3.23 -0.56 -11.13
CA HIS A 532 1.83 -0.69 -11.53
C HIS A 532 1.27 -2.09 -11.23
N TRP A 533 1.99 -3.14 -11.63
CA TRP A 533 1.57 -4.52 -11.39
C TRP A 533 1.65 -4.92 -9.92
N ALA A 534 2.66 -4.43 -9.19
CA ALA A 534 2.81 -4.64 -7.76
C ALA A 534 1.62 -4.04 -7.00
N ASN A 535 1.20 -2.82 -7.32
CA ASN A 535 0.01 -2.21 -6.71
C ASN A 535 -1.25 -3.07 -6.93
N ILE A 536 -1.48 -3.55 -8.16
CA ILE A 536 -2.63 -4.43 -8.47
C ILE A 536 -2.52 -5.78 -7.76
N ALA A 537 -1.32 -6.37 -7.74
CA ALA A 537 -1.01 -7.63 -7.10
C ALA A 537 -1.25 -7.57 -5.59
N ASN A 538 -0.73 -6.53 -4.96
CA ASN A 538 -0.88 -6.26 -3.54
C ASN A 538 -2.36 -6.05 -3.17
N THR A 539 -3.09 -5.21 -3.91
CA THR A 539 -4.53 -5.00 -3.67
C THR A 539 -5.37 -6.25 -3.92
N ALA A 540 -4.87 -7.19 -4.73
CA ALA A 540 -5.53 -8.46 -4.99
C ALA A 540 -5.00 -9.62 -4.12
N ASP A 541 -4.14 -9.33 -3.13
CA ASP A 541 -3.46 -10.31 -2.27
C ASP A 541 -2.86 -11.49 -3.05
N SER A 542 -2.23 -11.19 -4.18
CA SER A 542 -1.79 -12.20 -5.13
C SER A 542 -0.47 -11.85 -5.79
N THR A 543 0.46 -12.81 -5.80
CA THR A 543 1.71 -12.72 -6.58
C THR A 543 1.56 -13.22 -8.02
N SER A 544 0.34 -13.56 -8.45
CA SER A 544 0.06 -14.05 -9.81
C SER A 544 -1.26 -13.50 -10.35
N LEU A 545 -1.17 -12.61 -11.33
CA LEU A 545 -2.31 -11.96 -11.97
C LEU A 545 -2.69 -12.63 -13.30
N ASP A 546 -3.97 -12.52 -13.65
CA ASP A 546 -4.45 -12.77 -15.00
C ASP A 546 -4.49 -11.43 -15.73
N GLY A 547 -3.45 -11.15 -16.53
CA GLY A 547 -3.28 -9.85 -17.17
C GLY A 547 -4.47 -9.49 -18.07
N THR A 548 -5.18 -10.48 -18.62
CA THR A 548 -6.32 -10.23 -19.50
C THR A 548 -7.49 -9.52 -18.80
N ARG A 549 -7.60 -9.66 -17.48
CA ARG A 549 -8.59 -8.96 -16.65
C ARG A 549 -8.30 -7.46 -16.57
N TYR A 550 -7.05 -7.08 -16.76
CA TYR A 550 -6.53 -5.72 -16.64
C TYR A 550 -6.15 -5.12 -18.00
N GLY A 551 -6.68 -5.68 -19.10
CA GLY A 551 -6.44 -5.16 -20.44
C GLY A 551 -5.10 -5.57 -21.06
N TYR A 552 -4.29 -6.37 -20.37
CA TYR A 552 -3.03 -6.90 -20.91
C TYR A 552 -3.31 -7.82 -22.10
N ARG A 553 -2.67 -7.51 -23.24
CA ARG A 553 -2.86 -8.23 -24.52
C ARG A 553 -1.64 -9.03 -24.96
N ASP A 554 -0.52 -8.97 -24.24
CA ASP A 554 0.59 -9.86 -24.53
C ASP A 554 0.13 -11.32 -24.29
N THR A 555 0.55 -12.19 -25.19
CA THR A 555 0.28 -13.62 -25.10
C THR A 555 1.29 -14.31 -24.20
N ARG A 556 2.44 -13.70 -23.90
CA ARG A 556 3.47 -14.25 -23.03
C ARG A 556 3.15 -14.04 -21.55
N ASN A 557 3.65 -14.97 -20.73
CA ASN A 557 3.75 -14.77 -19.29
C ASN A 557 4.97 -13.91 -19.00
N TRP A 558 4.83 -12.96 -18.06
CA TRP A 558 5.92 -12.09 -17.62
C TRP A 558 6.08 -12.15 -16.11
N ARG A 559 7.27 -12.48 -15.62
CA ARG A 559 7.60 -12.38 -14.20
C ARG A 559 8.47 -11.15 -13.96
N TYR A 560 7.99 -10.26 -13.10
CA TYR A 560 8.79 -9.15 -12.58
C TYR A 560 9.42 -9.60 -11.26
N ARG A 561 10.72 -9.37 -11.07
CA ARG A 561 11.48 -9.71 -9.85
C ARG A 561 12.30 -8.53 -9.37
N ASP A 562 12.31 -8.36 -8.06
CA ASP A 562 13.17 -7.43 -7.34
C ASP A 562 14.01 -8.24 -6.35
N GLU A 563 15.30 -8.37 -6.65
CA GLU A 563 16.23 -9.20 -5.88
C GLU A 563 16.62 -8.54 -4.55
N ALA A 564 16.51 -7.21 -4.43
CA ALA A 564 16.77 -6.50 -3.18
C ALA A 564 15.67 -6.73 -2.14
N ARG A 565 14.43 -6.90 -2.60
CA ARG A 565 13.23 -7.06 -1.75
C ARG A 565 12.73 -8.49 -1.61
N ASP A 566 13.30 -9.44 -2.37
CA ASP A 566 12.77 -10.81 -2.51
C ASP A 566 11.28 -10.79 -2.89
N TYR A 567 10.93 -9.94 -3.87
CA TYR A 567 9.56 -9.71 -4.32
C TYR A 567 9.40 -10.06 -5.79
N SER A 568 8.30 -10.75 -6.13
CA SER A 568 7.99 -11.06 -7.52
C SER A 568 6.49 -11.13 -7.81
N VAL A 569 6.14 -10.74 -9.03
CA VAL A 569 4.77 -10.81 -9.55
C VAL A 569 4.76 -11.46 -10.92
N LEU A 570 3.93 -12.48 -11.09
CA LEU A 570 3.68 -13.14 -12.36
C LEU A 570 2.44 -12.54 -13.04
N ILE A 571 2.59 -12.06 -14.27
CA ILE A 571 1.51 -11.59 -15.13
C ILE A 571 1.26 -12.64 -16.22
N ARG A 572 0.11 -13.32 -16.15
CA ARG A 572 -0.26 -14.33 -17.14
C ARG A 572 -0.84 -13.69 -18.41
N GLY A 573 -0.31 -14.11 -19.55
CA GLY A 573 -0.74 -13.65 -20.88
C GLY A 573 -2.02 -14.33 -21.38
N GLN A 574 -2.56 -13.81 -22.48
CA GLN A 574 -3.80 -14.32 -23.08
C GLN A 574 -3.68 -15.79 -23.52
N GLY A 575 -4.42 -16.69 -22.85
CA GLY A 575 -4.54 -18.09 -23.26
C GLY A 575 -3.42 -19.02 -22.76
N PHE A 576 -2.55 -18.57 -21.86
CA PHE A 576 -1.48 -19.38 -21.28
C PHE A 576 -1.73 -19.69 -19.80
N PRO A 577 -1.67 -20.97 -19.38
CA PRO A 577 -1.70 -21.32 -17.95
C PRO A 577 -0.41 -20.83 -17.27
N GLY A 578 -0.44 -20.63 -15.94
CA GLY A 578 0.71 -20.14 -15.16
C GLY A 578 1.93 -21.07 -15.10
N THR A 579 1.91 -22.20 -15.83
CA THR A 579 3.02 -23.17 -15.94
C THR A 579 3.74 -23.08 -17.30
N ALA A 580 3.35 -22.17 -18.19
CA ALA A 580 4.05 -21.94 -19.45
C ALA A 580 5.36 -21.19 -19.22
N PRO A 581 6.36 -21.33 -20.12
CA PRO A 581 7.60 -20.53 -20.07
C PRO A 581 7.26 -19.05 -19.94
N GLU A 582 7.98 -18.36 -19.07
CA GLU A 582 7.78 -16.95 -18.78
C GLU A 582 9.01 -16.16 -19.24
N SER A 583 8.76 -15.00 -19.83
CA SER A 583 9.78 -13.95 -19.95
C SER A 583 9.90 -13.25 -18.59
N GLN A 584 11.05 -12.66 -18.32
CA GLN A 584 11.40 -12.10 -17.03
C GLN A 584 11.85 -10.65 -17.16
N VAL A 585 11.51 -9.85 -16.15
CA VAL A 585 12.08 -8.53 -15.91
C VAL A 585 12.69 -8.59 -14.51
N ILE A 586 13.99 -8.45 -14.42
CA ILE A 586 14.75 -8.69 -13.19
C ILE A 586 15.49 -7.41 -12.83
N PHE A 587 15.28 -6.93 -11.61
CA PHE A 587 16.04 -5.83 -11.02
C PHE A 587 16.96 -6.38 -9.93
N GLY A 588 18.27 -6.20 -10.10
CA GLY A 588 19.31 -6.54 -9.14
C GLY A 588 19.31 -5.63 -7.91
N LYS A 589 20.28 -5.83 -7.03
CA LYS A 589 20.50 -5.04 -5.82
C LYS A 589 21.36 -3.82 -6.12
N ASP A 590 21.56 -2.99 -5.11
CA ASP A 590 22.49 -1.86 -5.17
C ASP A 590 23.95 -2.26 -4.87
N GLY A 591 24.21 -3.56 -4.71
CA GLY A 591 25.54 -4.08 -4.54
C GLY A 591 25.65 -5.46 -5.18
N ALA A 592 26.89 -5.85 -5.47
CA ALA A 592 27.23 -7.02 -6.29
C ALA A 592 26.27 -8.21 -6.19
N ASP A 593 25.63 -8.52 -7.32
CA ASP A 593 24.90 -9.74 -7.56
C ASP A 593 25.76 -10.73 -8.37
N PRO A 594 26.30 -11.78 -7.73
CA PRO A 594 27.26 -12.67 -8.38
C PRO A 594 26.64 -13.64 -9.40
N ASP A 595 25.31 -13.62 -9.59
CA ASP A 595 24.59 -14.63 -10.40
C ASP A 595 23.16 -14.25 -10.81
N LEU A 596 22.93 -13.07 -11.41
CA LEU A 596 21.62 -12.71 -11.95
C LEU A 596 21.33 -13.50 -13.24
N LYS A 597 20.21 -14.21 -13.27
CA LYS A 597 19.87 -15.15 -14.34
C LYS A 597 18.48 -14.97 -14.91
N GLY A 598 18.44 -14.85 -16.23
CA GLY A 598 17.26 -15.04 -17.08
C GLY A 598 16.87 -16.51 -17.20
N GLY A 599 16.04 -16.82 -18.18
CA GLY A 599 15.41 -18.11 -18.46
C GLY A 599 15.67 -18.56 -19.89
N ASP A 600 14.73 -19.30 -20.47
CA ASP A 600 14.83 -19.78 -21.87
C ASP A 600 14.04 -18.89 -22.86
N GLN A 601 13.52 -17.76 -22.39
CA GLN A 601 12.71 -16.82 -23.15
C GLN A 601 13.39 -15.45 -23.16
N GLY A 602 13.02 -14.58 -24.11
CA GLY A 602 13.56 -13.21 -24.13
C GLY A 602 13.23 -12.45 -22.85
N ASP A 603 14.26 -12.13 -22.09
CA ASP A 603 14.24 -11.56 -20.75
C ASP A 603 14.89 -10.16 -20.72
N ARG A 604 14.67 -9.45 -19.61
CA ARG A 604 15.24 -8.15 -19.34
C ARG A 604 15.85 -8.16 -17.95
N ILE A 605 17.13 -7.82 -17.85
CA ILE A 605 17.89 -7.88 -16.61
C ILE A 605 18.58 -6.54 -16.41
N HIS A 606 18.33 -5.90 -15.28
CA HIS A 606 18.99 -4.67 -14.85
C HIS A 606 19.81 -4.99 -13.59
N GLY A 607 21.14 -4.90 -13.65
CA GLY A 607 22.06 -5.11 -12.52
C GLY A 607 21.86 -4.07 -11.41
N ASN A 608 21.67 -2.82 -11.82
CA ASN A 608 21.62 -1.62 -10.97
C ASN A 608 23.02 -1.17 -10.53
N LEU A 609 23.33 -1.16 -9.23
CA LEU A 609 24.65 -0.74 -8.77
C LEU A 609 25.45 -1.93 -8.26
N GLY A 610 26.77 -1.82 -8.36
CA GLY A 610 27.71 -2.81 -7.87
C GLY A 610 28.26 -3.68 -9.00
N ASP A 611 29.28 -4.48 -8.69
CA ASP A 611 29.93 -5.34 -9.67
C ASP A 611 29.09 -6.61 -9.87
N ASP A 612 28.24 -6.62 -10.89
CA ASP A 612 27.25 -7.66 -11.12
C ASP A 612 27.70 -8.70 -12.14
N THR A 613 27.13 -9.89 -12.04
CA THR A 613 27.28 -10.94 -13.05
C THR A 613 25.92 -11.36 -13.58
N LEU A 614 25.65 -11.02 -14.85
CA LEU A 614 24.37 -11.21 -15.52
C LEU A 614 24.48 -12.30 -16.58
N HIS A 615 23.47 -13.17 -16.63
CA HIS A 615 23.34 -14.26 -17.59
C HIS A 615 21.96 -14.23 -18.24
N GLY A 616 21.90 -14.02 -19.57
CA GLY A 616 20.66 -14.11 -20.37
C GLY A 616 20.12 -15.55 -20.41
N ASN A 617 21.02 -16.52 -20.47
CA ASN A 617 20.77 -17.95 -20.71
C ASN A 617 20.25 -18.23 -22.13
N GLY A 618 18.94 -18.27 -22.34
CA GLY A 618 18.38 -18.61 -23.65
C GLY A 618 17.27 -17.64 -24.01
N GLY A 619 17.22 -17.21 -25.26
CA GLY A 619 16.22 -16.22 -25.66
C GLY A 619 16.88 -15.08 -26.42
N GLY A 620 16.12 -14.02 -26.70
CA GLY A 620 16.72 -12.77 -27.15
C GLY A 620 16.56 -11.79 -26.01
N ASP A 621 17.64 -11.60 -25.26
CA ASP A 621 17.65 -10.95 -23.96
C ASP A 621 18.16 -9.51 -24.04
N THR A 622 17.81 -8.71 -23.03
CA THR A 622 18.37 -7.38 -22.82
C THR A 622 18.99 -7.34 -21.42
N LEU A 623 20.31 -7.17 -21.37
CA LEU A 623 21.10 -7.12 -20.15
C LEU A 623 21.68 -5.72 -19.99
N GLU A 624 21.37 -5.06 -18.88
CA GLU A 624 21.91 -3.76 -18.49
C GLU A 624 22.69 -3.94 -17.19
N GLY A 625 24.02 -3.79 -17.21
CA GLY A 625 24.84 -3.77 -15.99
C GLY A 625 24.50 -2.53 -15.14
N ASN A 626 24.54 -1.37 -15.78
CA ASN A 626 24.40 -0.04 -15.21
C ASN A 626 25.69 0.42 -14.50
N GLY A 627 25.73 0.52 -13.19
CA GLY A 627 26.87 1.14 -12.50
C GLY A 627 27.71 0.13 -11.73
N GLY A 628 28.94 -0.12 -12.16
CA GLY A 628 29.85 -1.09 -11.52
C GLY A 628 30.78 -1.72 -12.54
N ASP A 629 31.74 -2.55 -12.09
CA ASP A 629 32.55 -3.34 -13.02
C ASP A 629 31.80 -4.65 -13.33
N ASP A 630 30.94 -4.64 -14.35
CA ASP A 630 29.99 -5.72 -14.58
C ASP A 630 30.51 -6.82 -15.51
N THR A 631 29.93 -8.01 -15.40
CA THR A 631 30.17 -9.13 -16.31
C THR A 631 28.85 -9.62 -16.90
N LEU A 632 28.66 -9.41 -18.20
CA LEU A 632 27.44 -9.74 -18.93
C LEU A 632 27.67 -10.89 -19.92
N TYR A 633 26.86 -11.93 -19.79
CA TYR A 633 26.81 -13.08 -20.68
C TYR A 633 25.43 -13.15 -21.37
N GLY A 634 25.37 -12.93 -22.68
CA GLY A 634 24.13 -13.13 -23.46
C GLY A 634 23.75 -14.61 -23.56
N ASP A 635 24.77 -15.46 -23.63
CA ASP A 635 24.67 -16.92 -23.75
C ASP A 635 24.09 -17.39 -25.10
N ALA A 636 22.79 -17.61 -25.22
CA ALA A 636 22.20 -18.19 -26.42
C ALA A 636 20.99 -17.43 -26.96
N GLY A 637 21.20 -16.80 -28.12
CA GLY A 637 20.17 -16.20 -28.94
C GLY A 637 20.63 -14.81 -29.37
N THR A 638 19.71 -13.92 -29.73
CA THR A 638 20.11 -12.59 -30.23
C THR A 638 19.90 -11.56 -29.14
N ASP A 639 20.99 -11.18 -28.48
CA ASP A 639 20.99 -10.43 -27.23
C ASP A 639 21.46 -8.98 -27.42
N LEU A 640 21.02 -8.13 -26.49
CA LEU A 640 21.50 -6.76 -26.31
C LEU A 640 22.16 -6.65 -24.94
N LEU A 641 23.47 -6.43 -24.92
CA LEU A 641 24.25 -6.22 -23.70
C LEU A 641 24.66 -4.74 -23.62
N LEU A 642 24.34 -4.10 -22.50
CA LEU A 642 24.66 -2.74 -22.15
C LEU A 642 25.45 -2.77 -20.84
N GLY A 643 26.76 -2.53 -20.88
CA GLY A 643 27.63 -2.52 -19.70
C GLY A 643 27.24 -1.39 -18.76
N GLY A 644 27.38 -0.15 -19.22
CA GLY A 644 26.97 1.04 -18.49
C GLY A 644 28.17 1.90 -18.14
N THR A 645 28.43 2.10 -16.84
CA THR A 645 29.61 2.79 -16.34
C THR A 645 30.46 1.82 -15.52
N GLY A 646 31.76 1.78 -15.79
CA GLY A 646 32.70 0.89 -15.12
C GLY A 646 33.56 0.14 -16.14
N ASP A 647 34.47 -0.70 -15.68
CA ASP A 647 35.29 -1.52 -16.58
C ASP A 647 34.59 -2.87 -16.83
N ASP A 648 33.71 -2.93 -17.83
CA ASP A 648 32.81 -4.07 -18.02
C ASP A 648 33.41 -5.22 -18.84
N ILE A 649 32.85 -6.42 -18.70
CA ILE A 649 33.14 -7.60 -19.52
C ILE A 649 31.87 -8.05 -20.23
N LEU A 650 31.87 -8.01 -21.56
CA LEU A 650 30.70 -8.37 -22.37
C LEU A 650 31.02 -9.57 -23.28
N GLU A 651 30.22 -10.63 -23.15
CA GLU A 651 30.25 -11.83 -23.99
C GLU A 651 28.85 -12.11 -24.56
N GLY A 652 28.66 -11.89 -25.87
CA GLY A 652 27.37 -12.13 -26.52
C GLY A 652 26.98 -13.60 -26.53
N GLY A 653 27.89 -14.46 -27.01
CA GLY A 653 27.69 -15.90 -27.06
C GLY A 653 27.22 -16.36 -28.44
N LYS A 654 26.21 -17.23 -28.49
CA LYS A 654 25.74 -17.79 -29.75
C LYS A 654 24.78 -16.86 -30.45
N GLU A 655 24.85 -16.86 -31.79
CA GLU A 655 24.08 -15.97 -32.66
C GLU A 655 24.64 -14.54 -32.63
N ALA A 656 23.93 -13.57 -33.20
CA ALA A 656 24.51 -12.27 -33.53
C ALA A 656 24.04 -11.20 -32.56
N ASP A 657 24.92 -10.79 -31.65
CA ASP A 657 24.56 -9.93 -30.53
C ASP A 657 24.92 -8.46 -30.75
N ILE A 658 24.38 -7.59 -29.90
CA ILE A 658 24.77 -6.17 -29.82
C ILE A 658 25.40 -5.94 -28.45
N LEU A 659 26.69 -5.59 -28.45
CA LEU A 659 27.47 -5.35 -27.24
C LEU A 659 27.82 -3.87 -27.17
N LYS A 660 27.37 -3.19 -26.12
CA LYS A 660 27.72 -1.80 -25.84
C LYS A 660 28.34 -1.71 -24.45
N GLY A 661 29.63 -1.48 -24.38
CA GLY A 661 30.35 -1.37 -23.11
C GLY A 661 29.91 -0.14 -22.34
N GLY A 662 30.09 1.04 -22.91
CA GLY A 662 29.55 2.27 -22.35
C GLY A 662 30.67 3.23 -22.02
N LEU A 663 30.79 3.64 -20.75
CA LEU A 663 31.93 4.38 -20.23
C LEU A 663 32.83 3.45 -19.43
N GLY A 664 34.13 3.57 -19.64
CA GLY A 664 35.14 2.79 -18.93
C GLY A 664 35.94 1.91 -19.88
N SER A 665 36.89 1.16 -19.34
CA SER A 665 37.82 0.36 -20.14
C SER A 665 37.29 -1.06 -20.36
N ASP A 666 36.29 -1.18 -21.21
CA ASP A 666 35.53 -2.42 -21.42
C ASP A 666 36.31 -3.55 -22.11
N THR A 667 35.92 -4.80 -21.84
CA THR A 667 36.47 -6.00 -22.47
C THR A 667 35.38 -6.78 -23.20
N TYR A 668 35.43 -6.75 -24.54
CA TYR A 668 34.55 -7.54 -25.39
C TYR A 668 35.17 -8.92 -25.65
N VAL A 669 34.44 -9.99 -25.31
CA VAL A 669 34.92 -11.37 -25.39
C VAL A 669 34.22 -12.07 -26.55
N LEU A 670 35.01 -12.46 -27.55
CA LEU A 670 34.56 -13.26 -28.69
C LEU A 670 35.12 -14.69 -28.56
N LYS A 671 34.34 -15.71 -28.92
CA LYS A 671 34.84 -17.09 -28.96
C LYS A 671 34.61 -17.74 -30.32
N SER A 672 35.41 -18.75 -30.61
CA SER A 672 35.22 -19.59 -31.78
C SER A 672 33.97 -20.46 -31.60
N GLY A 673 33.01 -20.28 -32.50
CA GLY A 673 31.71 -20.97 -32.48
C GLY A 673 30.54 -20.01 -32.22
N ASP A 674 30.84 -18.80 -31.76
CA ASP A 674 29.90 -17.69 -31.58
C ASP A 674 29.44 -17.12 -32.93
N GLY A 675 28.43 -16.27 -32.91
CA GLY A 675 27.96 -15.62 -34.13
C GLY A 675 28.79 -14.39 -34.51
N TRP A 676 28.11 -13.41 -35.11
CA TRP A 676 28.73 -12.19 -35.62
C TRP A 676 28.18 -10.99 -34.86
N ASP A 677 28.92 -10.55 -33.86
CA ASP A 677 28.45 -9.52 -32.94
C ASP A 677 28.65 -8.13 -33.50
N THR A 678 27.92 -7.17 -32.96
CA THR A 678 28.10 -5.75 -33.22
C THR A 678 28.56 -5.08 -31.94
N ILE A 679 29.74 -4.47 -31.99
CA ILE A 679 30.36 -3.76 -30.87
C ILE A 679 30.19 -2.25 -31.09
N GLU A 680 29.62 -1.58 -30.10
CA GLU A 680 29.48 -0.13 -30.02
C GLU A 680 30.11 0.38 -28.72
N ASP A 681 31.26 1.02 -28.85
CA ASP A 681 32.00 1.54 -27.71
C ASP A 681 32.02 3.07 -27.77
N SER A 682 31.46 3.71 -26.74
CA SER A 682 31.11 5.13 -26.81
C SER A 682 32.28 6.07 -26.52
N ASP A 683 33.23 5.63 -25.68
CA ASP A 683 34.42 6.39 -25.30
C ASP A 683 35.71 5.91 -26.02
N GLY A 684 35.66 4.74 -26.65
CA GLY A 684 36.71 4.12 -27.43
C GLY A 684 37.79 3.42 -26.60
N LEU A 685 37.64 3.32 -25.27
CA LEU A 685 38.61 2.71 -24.36
C LEU A 685 38.49 1.18 -24.39
N GLY A 686 39.25 0.46 -23.55
CA GLY A 686 39.09 -1.00 -23.48
C GLY A 686 39.81 -1.82 -24.56
N ARG A 687 39.30 -3.05 -24.79
CA ARG A 687 39.94 -4.09 -25.62
C ARG A 687 38.96 -5.14 -26.13
N ILE A 688 39.36 -5.84 -27.21
CA ILE A 688 38.68 -7.04 -27.69
C ILE A 688 39.57 -8.27 -27.46
N THR A 689 38.98 -9.36 -26.99
CA THR A 689 39.62 -10.67 -26.91
C THR A 689 38.90 -11.68 -27.82
N TYR A 690 39.65 -12.59 -28.44
CA TYR A 690 39.10 -13.70 -29.22
C TYR A 690 39.74 -15.01 -28.75
N ASP A 691 38.96 -15.97 -28.24
CA ASP A 691 39.47 -17.22 -27.62
C ASP A 691 40.56 -16.95 -26.57
N GLY A 692 40.41 -15.87 -25.78
CA GLY A 692 41.39 -15.43 -24.79
C GLY A 692 42.64 -14.73 -25.35
N VAL A 693 42.73 -14.54 -26.67
CA VAL A 693 43.79 -13.75 -27.32
C VAL A 693 43.36 -12.28 -27.43
N GLN A 694 44.12 -11.36 -26.85
CA GLN A 694 43.88 -9.93 -27.07
C GLN A 694 44.21 -9.51 -28.52
N LEU A 695 43.26 -8.84 -29.15
CA LEU A 695 43.39 -8.29 -30.48
C LEU A 695 44.04 -6.91 -30.45
N THR A 696 44.90 -6.63 -31.43
CA THR A 696 45.70 -5.40 -31.52
C THR A 696 45.70 -4.77 -32.92
N GLY A 697 45.01 -5.37 -33.89
CA GLY A 697 44.88 -4.87 -35.28
C GLY A 697 45.93 -5.39 -36.28
N GLY A 698 47.14 -5.73 -35.82
CA GLY A 698 48.13 -6.47 -36.63
C GLY A 698 48.76 -5.70 -37.81
N GLU A 699 49.34 -6.44 -38.77
CA GLU A 699 50.06 -5.88 -39.92
C GLU A 699 49.16 -5.71 -41.15
N LYS A 700 49.39 -4.67 -41.97
CA LYS A 700 48.64 -4.45 -43.21
C LYS A 700 49.05 -5.46 -44.27
N ILE A 701 48.07 -6.20 -44.81
CA ILE A 701 48.33 -7.24 -45.85
C ILE A 701 47.68 -6.92 -47.21
N ALA A 702 46.64 -6.09 -47.24
CA ALA A 702 46.05 -5.56 -48.46
C ALA A 702 45.44 -4.18 -48.20
N ASP A 703 44.88 -3.54 -49.24
CA ASP A 703 44.11 -2.32 -49.03
C ASP A 703 42.89 -2.62 -48.15
N GLN A 704 42.69 -1.79 -47.11
CA GLN A 704 41.68 -1.98 -46.07
C GLN A 704 41.70 -3.33 -45.32
N VAL A 705 42.77 -4.14 -45.41
CA VAL A 705 42.85 -5.44 -44.72
C VAL A 705 44.16 -5.58 -43.94
N TRP A 706 44.02 -5.90 -42.65
CA TRP A 706 45.11 -6.23 -41.74
C TRP A 706 44.98 -7.64 -41.18
N LYS A 707 46.09 -8.19 -40.72
CA LYS A 707 46.16 -9.54 -40.16
C LYS A 707 47.00 -9.55 -38.90
N GLN A 708 46.47 -10.16 -37.85
CA GLN A 708 47.22 -10.55 -36.67
C GLN A 708 47.37 -12.07 -36.65
N THR A 709 48.54 -12.57 -36.23
CA THR A 709 48.72 -14.01 -36.00
C THR A 709 49.33 -14.22 -34.62
N VAL A 710 48.60 -14.91 -33.76
CA VAL A 710 49.03 -15.25 -32.40
C VAL A 710 48.86 -16.74 -32.21
N ASN A 711 49.90 -17.43 -31.71
CA ASN A 711 49.88 -18.88 -31.44
C ASN A 711 49.43 -19.75 -32.64
N GLY A 712 49.62 -19.27 -33.87
CA GLY A 712 49.22 -19.97 -35.10
C GLY A 712 47.77 -19.71 -35.55
N GLN A 713 46.96 -19.01 -34.76
CA GLN A 713 45.62 -18.54 -35.15
C GLN A 713 45.74 -17.18 -35.86
N ALA A 714 45.01 -17.01 -36.96
CA ALA A 714 45.01 -15.80 -37.76
C ALA A 714 43.68 -15.05 -37.59
N PHE A 715 43.77 -13.74 -37.34
CA PHE A 715 42.64 -12.83 -37.22
C PHE A 715 42.75 -11.77 -38.31
N TYR A 716 41.66 -11.51 -39.02
CA TYR A 716 41.61 -10.52 -40.09
C TYR A 716 40.77 -9.30 -39.68
N PHE A 717 41.27 -8.12 -39.99
CA PHE A 717 40.61 -6.85 -39.72
C PHE A 717 40.34 -6.16 -41.04
N ILE A 718 39.08 -5.92 -41.38
CA ILE A 718 38.65 -5.37 -42.68
C ILE A 718 37.90 -4.06 -42.43
N LEU A 719 38.46 -2.96 -42.89
CA LEU A 719 37.87 -1.64 -42.71
C LEU A 719 36.94 -1.32 -43.88
N THR A 720 35.68 -1.03 -43.60
CA THR A 720 34.68 -0.67 -44.61
C THR A 720 34.04 0.68 -44.28
N ASP A 721 33.49 1.31 -45.32
CA ASP A 721 32.60 2.45 -45.14
C ASP A 721 31.19 1.93 -44.84
N TRP A 722 30.55 2.53 -43.85
CA TRP A 722 29.19 2.22 -43.45
C TRP A 722 28.40 3.52 -43.36
N THR A 723 27.22 3.56 -43.97
CA THR A 723 26.37 4.75 -43.95
C THR A 723 25.18 4.51 -43.02
N GLU A 724 25.03 5.39 -42.04
CA GLU A 724 23.92 5.45 -41.09
C GLU A 724 23.36 6.87 -41.10
N ASP A 725 22.04 7.02 -41.24
CA ASP A 725 21.34 8.32 -41.28
C ASP A 725 21.93 9.36 -42.25
N GLY A 726 22.46 8.88 -43.38
CA GLY A 726 23.08 9.73 -44.41
C GLY A 726 24.49 10.21 -44.08
N GLN A 727 25.05 9.81 -42.93
CA GLN A 727 26.43 10.04 -42.56
C GLN A 727 27.25 8.76 -42.80
N THR A 728 28.49 8.91 -43.29
CA THR A 728 29.38 7.77 -43.53
C THR A 728 30.40 7.67 -42.41
N PHE A 729 30.39 6.53 -41.72
CA PHE A 729 31.31 6.14 -40.66
C PHE A 729 32.22 5.00 -41.13
N LYS A 730 33.28 4.75 -40.37
CA LYS A 730 34.10 3.56 -40.53
C LYS A 730 33.53 2.41 -39.70
N ARG A 731 33.48 1.22 -40.30
CA ARG A 731 33.13 -0.04 -39.61
C ARG A 731 34.28 -1.02 -39.76
N LEU A 732 34.69 -1.64 -38.68
CA LEU A 732 35.77 -2.63 -38.68
C LEU A 732 35.18 -4.02 -38.53
N ALA A 733 35.27 -4.85 -39.56
CA ALA A 733 34.94 -6.27 -39.45
C ALA A 733 36.17 -7.03 -38.93
N ILE A 734 35.98 -7.80 -37.86
CA ILE A 734 36.97 -8.66 -37.23
C ILE A 734 36.54 -10.10 -37.49
N ALA A 735 37.35 -10.86 -38.24
CA ALA A 735 37.05 -12.24 -38.60
C ALA A 735 38.06 -13.19 -37.99
N GLY A 736 37.56 -14.15 -37.20
CA GLY A 736 38.31 -15.27 -36.65
C GLY A 736 38.12 -16.57 -37.43
N THR A 737 38.36 -17.72 -36.77
CA THR A 737 38.27 -19.05 -37.39
C THR A 737 36.84 -19.58 -37.54
N ALA A 738 35.91 -19.19 -36.66
CA ALA A 738 34.51 -19.58 -36.70
C ALA A 738 33.63 -18.59 -35.92
N GLY A 739 33.59 -17.33 -36.35
CA GLY A 739 32.87 -16.24 -35.67
C GLY A 739 33.57 -14.90 -35.93
N GLY A 740 32.96 -13.80 -35.51
CA GLY A 740 33.54 -12.47 -35.71
C GLY A 740 32.75 -11.37 -35.04
N ALA A 741 33.20 -10.14 -35.23
CA ALA A 741 32.48 -8.96 -34.75
C ALA A 741 32.61 -7.81 -35.74
N PHE A 742 31.67 -6.88 -35.65
CA PHE A 742 31.73 -5.60 -36.32
C PHE A 742 31.84 -4.50 -35.28
N VAL A 743 32.94 -3.74 -35.29
CA VAL A 743 33.06 -2.52 -34.49
C VAL A 743 32.47 -1.37 -35.30
N ASN A 744 31.34 -0.85 -34.85
CA ASN A 744 30.69 0.31 -35.45
C ASN A 744 31.44 1.59 -35.06
N ARG A 745 31.42 2.59 -35.95
CA ARG A 745 32.04 3.91 -35.75
C ARG A 745 33.53 3.86 -35.33
N TYR A 746 34.26 2.87 -35.84
CA TYR A 746 35.66 2.63 -35.51
C TYR A 746 36.55 3.86 -35.76
N GLN A 747 37.39 4.19 -34.79
CA GLN A 747 38.45 5.20 -34.93
C GLN A 747 39.81 4.56 -34.64
N ALA A 748 40.87 5.11 -35.24
CA ALA A 748 42.21 4.54 -35.06
C ALA A 748 42.64 4.58 -33.58
N GLY A 749 42.98 3.42 -33.02
CA GLY A 749 43.40 3.27 -31.63
C GLY A 749 42.29 2.88 -30.66
N THR A 750 41.01 2.91 -31.05
CA THR A 750 39.91 2.50 -30.17
C THR A 750 40.00 1.02 -29.85
N LEU A 751 39.55 0.63 -28.65
CA LEU A 751 39.60 -0.74 -28.14
C LEU A 751 41.02 -1.35 -28.18
N GLY A 752 42.06 -0.49 -28.08
CA GLY A 752 43.47 -0.90 -28.19
C GLY A 752 43.88 -1.41 -29.58
N LEU A 753 43.06 -1.21 -30.61
CA LEU A 753 43.33 -1.69 -31.97
C LEU A 753 44.13 -0.67 -32.77
N THR A 754 45.34 -1.06 -33.21
CA THR A 754 46.19 -0.27 -34.08
C THR A 754 46.22 -0.88 -35.48
N LEU A 755 45.77 -0.12 -36.49
CA LEU A 755 45.79 -0.52 -37.90
C LEU A 755 46.80 0.37 -38.67
N PRO A 756 48.08 -0.03 -38.79
CA PRO A 756 49.10 0.79 -39.43
C PRO A 756 48.71 1.16 -40.87
N GLY A 757 48.76 2.45 -41.18
CA GLY A 757 48.42 2.97 -42.51
C GLY A 757 46.91 3.04 -42.82
N ALA A 758 46.03 2.82 -41.84
CA ALA A 758 44.68 3.34 -41.88
C ALA A 758 44.76 4.86 -41.62
N MET A 759 44.25 5.69 -42.53
CA MET A 759 44.21 7.14 -42.29
C MET A 759 43.24 7.45 -41.15
N THR A 760 43.66 8.32 -40.22
CA THR A 760 42.75 9.01 -39.31
C THR A 760 41.83 9.92 -40.15
N PRO A 761 40.50 9.86 -39.99
CA PRO A 761 39.67 10.98 -40.42
C PRO A 761 40.13 12.25 -39.67
N PRO A 762 39.97 13.46 -40.25
CA PRO A 762 40.23 14.69 -39.52
C PRO A 762 39.32 14.78 -38.28
N PRO A 763 39.77 15.37 -37.16
CA PRO A 763 38.88 15.75 -36.08
C PRO A 763 38.05 16.97 -36.52
N GLU A 764 36.84 16.73 -36.98
CA GLU A 764 35.78 17.73 -37.08
C GLU A 764 34.46 16.95 -37.02
N LEU A 765 33.72 16.96 -35.91
CA LEU A 765 33.35 18.09 -35.09
C LEU A 765 33.87 17.91 -33.65
N ALA A 766 34.49 18.95 -33.07
CA ALA A 766 34.29 19.20 -31.63
C ALA A 766 32.80 19.00 -31.33
N PRO A 767 32.35 18.47 -30.17
CA PRO A 767 30.92 18.28 -29.94
C PRO A 767 30.26 19.59 -30.34
N ALA A 768 29.50 19.56 -31.44
CA ALA A 768 28.57 20.63 -31.65
C ALA A 768 27.81 20.63 -30.32
N ALA A 769 27.53 21.81 -29.78
CA ALA A 769 26.25 21.94 -29.14
C ALA A 769 25.26 21.39 -30.17
N VAL A 770 24.99 20.09 -30.11
CA VAL A 770 23.77 19.50 -30.58
C VAL A 770 22.81 20.23 -29.67
N GLU A 771 22.32 21.38 -30.17
CA GLU A 771 20.99 21.85 -29.82
C GLU A 771 20.19 20.58 -29.67
N PRO A 772 19.76 20.25 -28.45
CA PRO A 772 19.30 18.93 -28.14
C PRO A 772 18.25 18.61 -29.18
N VAL A 773 18.46 17.54 -29.95
CA VAL A 773 17.31 16.88 -30.54
C VAL A 773 16.67 16.18 -29.36
N THR A 774 16.00 16.97 -28.51
CA THR A 774 14.77 16.49 -27.96
C THR A 774 13.97 16.01 -29.16
N ARG A 775 13.36 14.84 -29.07
CA ARG A 775 12.24 14.51 -29.95
C ARG A 775 11.07 15.46 -29.63
N THR A 776 11.23 16.77 -29.88
CA THR A 776 10.19 17.81 -29.79
C THR A 776 10.58 19.04 -30.63
N SER A 777 10.76 18.91 -31.95
CA SER A 777 10.59 20.09 -32.85
C SER A 777 10.39 19.70 -34.31
N ALA A 778 9.18 19.93 -34.83
CA ALA A 778 8.87 19.92 -36.26
C ALA A 778 9.34 21.23 -36.92
N TRP A 779 9.91 21.15 -38.12
CA TRP A 779 10.29 22.32 -38.92
C TRP A 779 9.08 22.88 -39.69
N TYR A 780 8.88 24.21 -39.68
CA TYR A 780 7.85 24.91 -40.46
C TYR A 780 8.47 25.68 -41.63
N ASN A 781 7.87 25.59 -42.82
CA ASN A 781 8.12 26.53 -43.92
C ASN A 781 7.16 27.75 -43.85
N GLN A 782 7.48 28.81 -44.58
CA GLN A 782 6.79 30.12 -44.59
C GLN A 782 5.31 30.11 -45.01
N ASP A 783 4.78 28.95 -45.42
CA ASP A 783 3.38 28.71 -45.78
C ASP A 783 2.69 27.64 -44.89
N HIS A 784 3.32 27.25 -43.78
CA HIS A 784 2.80 26.31 -42.77
C HIS A 784 2.43 24.91 -43.29
N THR A 785 3.02 24.44 -44.39
CA THR A 785 2.93 23.03 -44.79
C THR A 785 4.11 22.23 -44.23
N VAL A 786 3.83 21.07 -43.62
CA VAL A 786 4.80 20.15 -43.01
C VAL A 786 5.15 19.07 -44.04
N ILE A 787 6.44 18.88 -44.30
CA ILE A 787 7.00 17.87 -45.23
C ILE A 787 7.92 16.95 -44.43
N ASP A 788 7.93 15.65 -44.72
CA ASP A 788 8.89 14.72 -44.09
C ASP A 788 10.33 14.96 -44.61
N ALA A 789 11.32 14.30 -44.01
CA ALA A 789 12.75 14.43 -44.38
C ALA A 789 13.10 14.06 -45.84
N ARG A 790 12.12 13.64 -46.67
CA ARG A 790 12.26 13.27 -48.09
C ARG A 790 11.44 14.15 -49.05
N GLY A 791 10.71 15.16 -48.55
CA GLY A 791 10.05 16.17 -49.38
C GLY A 791 8.73 15.75 -50.06
N LEU A 792 7.98 14.78 -49.50
CA LEU A 792 6.66 14.37 -50.02
C LEU A 792 5.49 14.96 -49.19
N PRO A 793 4.36 15.35 -49.83
CA PRO A 793 3.23 15.96 -49.13
C PRO A 793 2.45 14.96 -48.26
N ALA A 794 2.14 15.36 -47.03
CA ALA A 794 1.33 14.59 -46.08
C ALA A 794 -0.12 14.36 -46.59
N MET A 795 -0.64 13.15 -46.42
CA MET A 795 -2.01 12.79 -46.78
C MET A 795 -2.95 13.11 -45.60
N GLU A 796 -4.03 13.84 -45.87
CA GLU A 796 -5.02 14.23 -44.87
C GLU A 796 -6.17 13.21 -44.87
N ILE A 797 -6.51 12.65 -43.70
CA ILE A 797 -7.61 11.69 -43.56
C ILE A 797 -8.66 12.28 -42.62
N GLN A 798 -9.94 12.20 -43.04
CA GLN A 798 -11.09 12.57 -42.22
C GLN A 798 -11.85 11.31 -41.78
N ALA A 799 -12.05 11.15 -40.48
CA ALA A 799 -12.97 10.16 -39.95
C ALA A 799 -14.38 10.77 -39.90
N VAL A 800 -15.32 10.18 -40.65
CA VAL A 800 -16.72 10.61 -40.72
C VAL A 800 -17.60 9.51 -40.14
N GLY A 801 -18.44 9.86 -39.17
CA GLY A 801 -19.41 8.93 -38.56
C GLY A 801 -20.57 8.61 -39.49
N ASP A 802 -21.35 7.58 -39.14
CA ASP A 802 -22.45 7.03 -39.95
C ASP A 802 -23.59 8.03 -40.29
N TYR A 803 -23.60 9.23 -39.70
CA TYR A 803 -24.54 10.31 -39.97
C TYR A 803 -23.90 11.58 -40.57
N GLY A 804 -22.66 11.49 -41.06
CA GLY A 804 -21.99 12.56 -41.79
C GLY A 804 -21.26 13.60 -40.93
N GLU A 805 -21.15 13.38 -39.62
CA GLU A 805 -20.38 14.24 -38.71
C GLU A 805 -18.90 13.84 -38.71
N VAL A 806 -17.98 14.81 -38.58
CA VAL A 806 -16.52 14.59 -38.63
C VAL A 806 -15.98 14.45 -37.20
N TRP A 807 -15.36 13.31 -36.88
CA TRP A 807 -14.97 12.91 -35.51
C TRP A 807 -13.51 13.22 -35.19
N GLY A 808 -12.78 13.80 -36.14
CA GLY A 808 -11.40 14.22 -36.00
C GLY A 808 -10.69 14.22 -37.35
N SER A 809 -9.73 15.14 -37.50
CA SER A 809 -8.79 15.22 -38.61
C SER A 809 -7.37 15.09 -38.07
N GLY A 810 -6.57 14.19 -38.63
CA GLY A 810 -5.18 13.99 -38.22
C GLY A 810 -4.26 13.66 -39.39
N ARG A 811 -2.95 13.89 -39.21
CA ARG A 811 -1.90 13.58 -40.19
C ARG A 811 -1.03 12.42 -39.68
N LEU A 812 -0.69 11.50 -40.58
CA LEU A 812 0.10 10.28 -40.32
C LEU A 812 1.60 10.61 -40.33
N TYR A 813 2.36 10.08 -39.37
CA TYR A 813 3.83 10.07 -39.37
C TYR A 813 4.34 8.66 -39.03
N GLY A 814 5.26 8.11 -39.84
CA GLY A 814 5.88 6.80 -39.62
C GLY A 814 6.75 6.31 -40.79
N ASN A 815 7.73 5.45 -40.50
CA ASN A 815 8.45 4.62 -41.48
C ASN A 815 7.98 3.15 -41.35
N ALA A 816 8.57 2.21 -42.09
CA ALA A 816 8.03 0.86 -42.30
C ALA A 816 7.91 -0.04 -41.04
N SER A 817 8.29 0.44 -39.85
CA SER A 817 8.30 -0.37 -38.62
C SER A 817 7.35 0.10 -37.52
N ASP A 818 6.89 1.37 -37.50
CA ASP A 818 5.98 1.90 -36.47
C ASP A 818 5.09 3.04 -37.01
N ASN A 819 3.78 3.00 -36.71
CA ASN A 819 2.83 4.10 -36.94
C ASN A 819 2.10 4.43 -35.63
N TYR A 820 2.03 5.72 -35.25
CA TYR A 820 1.28 6.20 -34.07
C TYR A 820 0.18 7.19 -34.48
N LEU A 821 -0.93 7.21 -33.72
CA LEU A 821 -2.04 8.17 -33.86
C LEU A 821 -2.27 8.82 -32.49
N HIS A 822 -2.29 10.16 -32.45
CA HIS A 822 -2.47 10.94 -31.21
C HIS A 822 -3.73 11.81 -31.38
N ASN A 823 -4.71 11.71 -30.48
CA ASN A 823 -5.89 12.58 -30.49
C ASN A 823 -6.06 13.46 -29.23
N GLY A 824 -5.11 13.46 -28.29
CA GLY A 824 -4.97 14.55 -27.31
C GLY A 824 -6.06 14.62 -26.22
N GLU A 825 -6.95 13.64 -26.15
CA GLU A 825 -7.80 13.40 -24.98
C GLU A 825 -7.52 11.97 -24.51
N GLY A 826 -7.24 11.84 -23.20
CA GLY A 826 -6.96 10.55 -22.58
C GLY A 826 -8.09 9.55 -22.77
N ASP A 827 -7.71 8.28 -22.79
CA ASP A 827 -8.53 7.07 -22.95
C ASP A 827 -8.73 6.63 -24.41
N ASP A 828 -7.74 5.89 -24.94
CA ASP A 828 -7.89 4.61 -25.66
C ASP A 828 -6.55 4.18 -26.30
N GLU A 829 -6.03 2.99 -25.92
CA GLU A 829 -4.75 2.43 -26.39
C GLU A 829 -4.84 1.61 -27.69
N LEU A 830 -3.75 1.62 -28.47
CA LEU A 830 -3.41 0.57 -29.45
C LEU A 830 -1.91 0.20 -29.31
N TYR A 831 -1.62 -1.06 -29.00
CA TYR A 831 -0.25 -1.62 -29.04
C TYR A 831 -0.01 -2.38 -30.35
N GLY A 832 1.20 -2.27 -30.90
CA GLY A 832 1.70 -3.14 -31.97
C GLY A 832 3.16 -3.50 -31.76
N TYR A 833 3.48 -4.80 -31.73
CA TYR A 833 4.81 -5.34 -31.97
C TYR A 833 4.72 -6.27 -33.19
N GLY A 834 5.54 -6.05 -34.22
CA GLY A 834 5.90 -7.05 -35.22
C GLY A 834 4.84 -7.47 -36.26
N ALA A 835 4.97 -6.93 -37.47
CA ALA A 835 4.58 -7.52 -38.76
C ALA A 835 3.18 -8.21 -38.88
N ARG A 836 2.10 -7.42 -38.86
CA ARG A 836 0.90 -7.48 -39.75
C ARG A 836 -0.29 -6.79 -39.07
N ASP A 837 -0.60 -5.57 -39.50
CA ASP A 837 -1.81 -4.86 -39.05
C ASP A 837 -3.06 -5.43 -39.71
N THR A 838 -4.00 -5.94 -38.91
CA THR A 838 -5.35 -6.28 -39.37
C THR A 838 -6.38 -5.55 -38.52
N LEU A 839 -7.17 -4.67 -39.15
CA LEU A 839 -8.26 -3.94 -38.51
C LEU A 839 -9.43 -4.91 -38.24
N ALA A 840 -9.57 -5.39 -37.01
CA ALA A 840 -10.70 -6.23 -36.61
C ALA A 840 -11.67 -5.45 -35.71
N GLY A 841 -12.69 -4.85 -36.32
CA GLY A 841 -13.80 -4.21 -35.59
C GLY A 841 -14.66 -5.24 -34.86
N LYS A 842 -14.87 -5.08 -33.55
CA LYS A 842 -15.88 -5.83 -32.80
C LYS A 842 -17.27 -5.23 -33.07
N SER A 843 -18.13 -6.00 -33.72
CA SER A 843 -19.57 -5.77 -33.70
C SER A 843 -20.14 -6.10 -32.31
N ARG A 844 -20.79 -5.13 -31.67
CA ARG A 844 -21.75 -5.42 -30.58
C ARG A 844 -23.05 -5.92 -31.22
N ARG A 845 -23.68 -6.97 -30.67
CA ARG A 845 -25.12 -6.95 -30.31
C ARG A 845 -25.62 -8.21 -29.59
N TRP A 846 -26.32 -7.94 -28.48
CA TRP A 846 -27.68 -8.35 -28.07
C TRP A 846 -28.21 -9.77 -28.38
N ARG A 847 -28.92 -10.33 -27.37
CA ARG A 847 -29.63 -11.62 -27.37
C ARG A 847 -30.70 -11.75 -28.47
N ASP A 848 -30.90 -13.01 -28.84
CA ASP A 848 -31.96 -13.66 -29.63
C ASP A 848 -31.82 -13.76 -31.16
N GLY A 849 -31.58 -14.99 -31.66
CA GLY A 849 -32.03 -15.47 -32.99
C GLY A 849 -30.96 -15.97 -34.00
N ASN A 850 -30.83 -17.30 -34.15
CA ASN A 850 -30.22 -18.14 -35.22
C ASN A 850 -29.50 -17.55 -36.48
N ILE A 851 -28.21 -17.96 -36.66
CA ILE A 851 -27.49 -18.57 -37.84
C ILE A 851 -27.29 -17.73 -39.15
N PRO A 852 -26.23 -17.87 -40.04
CA PRO A 852 -24.99 -18.69 -40.10
C PRO A 852 -23.66 -17.92 -40.35
N SER A 853 -22.55 -18.67 -40.33
CA SER A 853 -21.14 -18.34 -40.65
C SER A 853 -20.87 -17.44 -41.86
N LEU A 854 -19.81 -16.61 -41.78
CA LEU A 854 -19.13 -16.01 -42.94
C LEU A 854 -17.65 -16.41 -42.98
N SER A 855 -17.22 -16.83 -44.17
CA SER A 855 -15.92 -17.37 -44.53
C SER A 855 -15.07 -16.38 -45.33
N ALA A 856 -13.76 -16.38 -45.07
CA ALA A 856 -12.62 -15.98 -45.93
C ALA A 856 -12.18 -14.48 -46.01
N PRO A 857 -10.87 -14.22 -46.26
CA PRO A 857 -10.18 -12.94 -45.98
C PRO A 857 -10.06 -12.01 -47.21
N ALA A 858 -10.04 -10.70 -46.97
CA ALA A 858 -9.78 -9.69 -48.01
C ALA A 858 -8.27 -9.45 -48.18
N THR A 859 -7.76 -9.71 -49.39
CA THR A 859 -6.40 -9.42 -49.86
C THR A 859 -6.18 -7.93 -50.13
N LEU A 860 -5.08 -7.35 -49.63
CA LEU A 860 -4.56 -6.05 -50.08
C LEU A 860 -3.61 -6.25 -51.27
N ARG A 861 -3.94 -5.65 -52.42
CA ARG A 861 -3.07 -5.51 -53.59
C ARG A 861 -2.18 -4.27 -53.43
N ARG A 862 -0.87 -4.43 -53.69
CA ARG A 862 0.03 -3.33 -54.06
C ARG A 862 -0.46 -2.67 -55.35
N ALA A 863 -0.39 -1.33 -55.43
CA ALA A 863 -0.25 -0.63 -56.69
C ALA A 863 0.47 0.72 -56.51
N ALA A 864 1.58 0.84 -57.28
CA ALA A 864 2.39 2.01 -57.66
C ALA A 864 3.09 2.80 -56.55
#